data_AF-A0A243RII1-F1
#
_entry.id   AF-A0A243RII1-F1
#
_cell.length_a   1.000
_cell.length_b   1.000
_cell.length_c   1.000
_cell.angle_alpha   90.00
_cell.angle_beta   90.00
_cell.angle_gamma   90.00
#
_symmetry.space_group_name_H-M   'P 1'
#
loop_
_entity.id
_entity.type
_entity.pdbx_description
1 polymer ?
#
loop_
_entity_poly.entity_id
_entity_poly.type
_entity_poly.pdbx_seq_one_letter_code
_entity_poly.pdbx_strand_id
1 'polypeptide(L)'
;MASRMELTRQILFMATQVLAEHPDGLPVSEMWPLIKKRLPGVDEQWNAGGAESNTPELALQWKSGGLVKSGWVTKAHRRWYLTPLGRIALKRHSDVSSFTAGSHAGYHYWEQNKAGFEAAKRLAEAVPEGSWVAAGDLASQTGLEAAKLVGWLQGERPEGWHRVLDADGGLPDDAHADERLRKEWQGLLTEDGLEALLGMVPQDRRISAADLHQLVIDDPVIDDEPERPRRAWLVRGSNVHGVNLVGDWLAEGYCSLPASKLRELPPGAAQETIQAAVDVDYAHGSYNDRLKKTAEFHAFLSRMREGDLVLSNDGGKVYLGHLKGGPAFRASVSNRANLQRPVRWLNPKAPLDFADDLPDEIAAKLATQHDVLDLTEFVEELERLIEPGPSRPPVTREMVLPDAGAELADELLVDQDWLQECVELLRDRPQMIFYGPPGTGKTYIAQHLAQFLAGGKPENVKLVQFHPAYSYEDFFEGFRPVQTADGQGVTFKPLPGPLLRLVDAARQHPEEPHVLIIDEINRGNLAKIFGELYFLLEYRDKAVDLLYSSAEGTGQAFTLPKNLIILGTMNTADRSIALVDAAMRRRFAFVELHPEETPTREVLGRWLAGRELPADAAHLLAELNARIEDRDFKIGPSYLMRAGIYQDAKGFERVWRTQILPLLEEHHYGDGVEVSKRYGLPQLRQRLGLDQEPTP
;
A
#
# COMPACT_ATOMS: atom_id res chain seq x y z
N MET A 1 19.64 -32.42 6.63
CA MET A 1 20.41 -31.21 7.02
C MET A 1 19.40 -30.17 7.49
N ALA A 2 19.69 -29.45 8.57
CA ALA A 2 18.80 -28.38 9.04
C ALA A 2 18.80 -27.22 8.05
N SER A 3 17.64 -26.62 7.77
CA SER A 3 17.56 -25.41 6.94
C SER A 3 18.20 -24.22 7.69
N ARG A 4 18.65 -23.18 6.98
CA ARG A 4 19.18 -21.96 7.61
C ARG A 4 18.20 -21.32 8.60
N MET A 5 16.91 -21.40 8.29
CA MET A 5 15.86 -20.90 9.18
C MET A 5 15.78 -21.73 10.47
N GLU A 6 15.93 -23.05 10.37
CA GLU A 6 15.98 -23.93 11.55
C GLU A 6 17.25 -23.71 12.38
N LEU A 7 18.40 -23.54 11.74
CA LEU A 7 19.65 -23.17 12.40
C LEU A 7 19.55 -21.81 13.10
N THR A 8 18.92 -20.83 12.48
CA THR A 8 18.71 -19.49 13.07
C THR A 8 17.88 -19.58 14.37
N ARG A 9 16.82 -20.40 14.36
CA ARG A 9 15.98 -20.63 15.56
C ARG A 9 16.78 -21.28 16.69
N GLN A 10 17.60 -22.29 16.36
CA GLN A 10 18.48 -22.94 17.32
C GLN A 10 19.52 -21.96 17.89
N ILE A 11 20.12 -21.12 17.04
CA ILE A 11 21.09 -20.10 17.44
C ILE A 11 20.45 -19.09 18.40
N LEU A 12 19.25 -18.58 18.10
CA LEU A 12 18.52 -17.63 18.97
C LEU A 12 18.16 -18.25 20.33
N PHE A 13 17.70 -19.50 20.32
CA PHE A 13 17.39 -20.23 21.55
C PHE A 13 18.66 -20.43 22.42
N MET A 14 19.75 -20.89 21.82
CA MET A 14 21.04 -21.05 22.51
C MET A 14 21.61 -19.73 23.02
N ALA A 15 21.46 -18.64 22.26
CA ALA A 15 21.86 -17.31 22.70
C ALA A 15 21.14 -16.92 24.00
N THR A 16 19.83 -17.15 24.10
CA THR A 16 19.10 -16.86 25.34
C THR A 16 19.50 -17.76 26.51
N GLN A 17 19.84 -19.03 26.27
CA GLN A 17 20.38 -19.91 27.32
C GLN A 17 21.74 -19.45 27.83
N VAL A 18 22.63 -19.04 26.92
CA VAL A 18 23.93 -18.47 27.30
C VAL A 18 23.73 -17.19 28.12
N LEU A 19 22.86 -16.27 27.67
CA LEU A 19 22.56 -15.06 28.44
C LEU A 19 21.93 -15.34 29.81
N ALA A 20 21.21 -16.46 29.97
CA ALA A 20 20.66 -16.85 31.26
C ALA A 20 21.74 -17.16 32.31
N GLU A 21 22.88 -17.71 31.88
CA GLU A 21 24.03 -18.05 32.73
C GLU A 21 24.97 -16.86 33.01
N HIS A 22 24.85 -15.81 32.21
CA HIS A 22 25.67 -14.60 32.31
C HIS A 22 24.79 -13.40 32.70
N PRO A 23 24.44 -13.25 33.99
CA PRO A 23 23.55 -12.18 34.44
C PRO A 23 24.08 -10.80 34.05
N ASP A 24 25.39 -10.56 34.09
CA ASP A 24 26.04 -9.30 33.72
C ASP A 24 26.00 -8.97 32.20
N GLY A 25 25.29 -9.77 31.42
CA GLY A 25 25.17 -9.67 29.98
C GLY A 25 26.47 -9.99 29.26
N LEU A 26 26.40 -10.14 27.94
CA LEU A 26 27.57 -10.44 27.11
C LEU A 26 27.56 -9.62 25.82
N PRO A 27 28.72 -9.14 25.34
CA PRO A 27 28.83 -8.70 23.96
C PRO A 27 28.72 -9.90 23.01
N VAL A 28 28.24 -9.65 21.78
CA VAL A 28 28.02 -10.72 20.79
C VAL A 28 29.32 -11.48 20.49
N SER A 29 30.46 -10.78 20.46
CA SER A 29 31.79 -11.36 20.25
C SER A 29 32.23 -12.37 21.31
N GLU A 30 31.74 -12.25 22.55
CA GLU A 30 32.02 -13.20 23.64
C GLU A 30 30.94 -14.28 23.74
N MET A 31 29.70 -13.94 23.39
CA MET A 31 28.58 -14.87 23.36
C MET A 31 28.70 -15.90 22.22
N TRP A 32 29.16 -15.48 21.04
CA TRP A 32 29.23 -16.34 19.86
C TRP A 32 30.13 -17.59 20.04
N PRO A 33 31.34 -17.49 20.62
CA PRO A 33 32.14 -18.67 20.98
C PRO A 33 31.43 -19.65 21.92
N LEU A 34 30.64 -19.14 22.88
CA LEU A 34 29.88 -19.96 23.83
C LEU A 34 28.72 -20.69 23.15
N ILE A 35 28.05 -20.03 22.19
CA ILE A 35 27.02 -20.65 21.34
C ILE A 35 27.63 -21.77 20.49
N LYS A 36 28.77 -21.52 19.84
CA LYS A 36 29.47 -22.54 19.03
C LYS A 36 29.89 -23.77 19.83
N LYS A 37 30.23 -23.60 21.10
CA LYS A 37 30.53 -24.73 22.01
C LYS A 37 29.32 -25.62 22.26
N ARG A 38 28.10 -25.06 22.24
CA ARG A 38 26.83 -25.78 22.44
C ARG A 38 26.22 -26.30 21.13
N LEU A 39 26.55 -25.67 20.00
CA LEU A 39 26.17 -26.07 18.64
C LEU A 39 27.43 -26.40 17.81
N PRO A 40 28.09 -27.54 18.07
CA PRO A 40 29.26 -27.94 17.31
C PRO A 40 28.90 -28.14 15.83
N GLY A 41 29.71 -27.60 14.92
CA GLY A 41 29.50 -27.68 13.48
C GLY A 41 28.50 -26.69 12.91
N VAL A 42 28.05 -25.67 13.67
CA VAL A 42 27.08 -24.66 13.19
C VAL A 42 27.59 -23.90 11.96
N ASP A 43 28.88 -23.56 11.89
CA ASP A 43 29.47 -22.86 10.75
C ASP A 43 29.47 -23.75 9.48
N GLU A 44 29.79 -25.04 9.62
CA GLU A 44 29.78 -26.02 8.52
C GLU A 44 28.35 -26.28 8.01
N GLN A 45 27.39 -26.43 8.93
CA GLN A 45 25.98 -26.62 8.60
C GLN A 45 25.36 -25.36 7.95
N TRP A 46 25.80 -24.16 8.37
CA TRP A 46 25.37 -22.89 7.77
C TRP A 46 25.88 -22.71 6.35
N ASN A 47 27.15 -23.08 6.11
CA ASN A 47 27.81 -22.97 4.80
C ASN A 47 27.31 -24.03 3.80
N ALA A 48 26.89 -25.20 4.29
CA ALA A 48 26.25 -26.22 3.45
C ALA A 48 24.86 -25.82 2.89
N GLY A 49 24.27 -24.73 3.39
CA GLY A 49 22.93 -24.26 3.05
C GLY A 49 22.80 -23.22 1.90
N GLY A 50 23.89 -22.86 1.19
CA GLY A 50 23.84 -21.97 0.00
C GLY A 50 24.79 -20.75 0.02
N ALA A 51 24.89 -20.03 -1.10
CA ALA A 51 25.90 -18.98 -1.35
C ALA A 51 25.41 -17.54 -1.08
N GLU A 52 25.08 -17.19 0.18
CA GLU A 52 24.89 -15.79 0.59
C GLU A 52 26.06 -15.30 1.45
N SER A 53 26.33 -14.00 1.45
CA SER A 53 27.47 -13.34 2.09
C SER A 53 27.42 -13.23 3.63
N ASN A 54 26.35 -13.71 4.29
CA ASN A 54 26.12 -13.40 5.71
C ASN A 54 26.47 -14.58 6.63
N THR A 55 27.31 -14.29 7.63
CA THR A 55 27.74 -15.27 8.65
C THR A 55 26.60 -15.60 9.62
N PRO A 56 26.60 -16.80 10.26
CA PRO A 56 25.60 -17.14 11.27
C PRO A 56 25.62 -16.18 12.48
N GLU A 57 26.78 -15.59 12.78
CA GLU A 57 26.92 -14.53 13.78
C GLU A 57 26.17 -13.24 13.37
N LEU A 58 26.27 -12.84 12.09
CA LEU A 58 25.52 -11.70 11.57
C LEU A 58 24.02 -11.99 11.55
N ALA A 59 23.62 -13.22 11.24
CA ALA A 59 22.23 -13.64 11.29
C ALA A 59 21.64 -13.58 12.71
N LEU A 60 22.40 -13.97 13.74
CA LEU A 60 22.01 -13.78 15.14
C LEU A 60 21.74 -12.30 15.44
N GLN A 61 22.63 -11.40 14.99
CA GLN A 61 22.45 -9.96 15.22
C GLN A 61 21.19 -9.42 14.54
N TRP A 62 20.94 -9.78 13.28
CA TRP A 62 19.80 -9.26 12.51
C TRP A 62 18.47 -9.87 12.96
N LYS A 63 18.43 -11.17 13.28
CA LYS A 63 17.21 -11.90 13.62
C LYS A 63 16.82 -11.81 15.10
N SER A 64 17.70 -11.28 15.95
CA SER A 64 17.40 -11.02 17.36
C SER A 64 16.39 -9.88 17.61
N GLY A 65 16.01 -9.10 16.58
CA GLY A 65 15.00 -8.05 16.70
C GLY A 65 13.68 -8.56 17.30
N GLY A 66 13.25 -9.77 16.92
CA GLY A 66 12.04 -10.39 17.48
C GLY A 66 12.11 -10.62 18.99
N LEU A 67 13.30 -10.94 19.53
CA LEU A 67 13.50 -11.13 20.97
C LEU A 67 13.45 -9.80 21.74
N VAL A 68 13.92 -8.73 21.11
CA VAL A 68 13.89 -7.38 21.69
C VAL A 68 12.46 -6.84 21.69
N LYS A 69 11.75 -6.93 20.56
CA LYS A 69 10.35 -6.49 20.47
C LYS A 69 9.40 -7.29 21.36
N SER A 70 9.73 -8.55 21.65
CA SER A 70 8.99 -9.39 22.61
C SER A 70 9.33 -9.10 24.08
N GLY A 71 10.29 -8.22 24.35
CA GLY A 71 10.73 -7.89 25.70
C GLY A 71 11.62 -8.93 26.37
N TRP A 72 12.12 -9.92 25.63
CA TRP A 72 12.89 -11.05 26.21
C TRP A 72 14.38 -10.74 26.33
N VAL A 73 14.89 -9.89 25.45
CA VAL A 73 16.29 -9.46 25.43
C VAL A 73 16.32 -7.94 25.37
N THR A 74 17.23 -7.32 26.11
CA THR A 74 17.58 -5.90 25.94
C THR A 74 19.04 -5.76 25.57
N LYS A 75 19.36 -4.72 24.79
CA LYS A 75 20.69 -4.45 24.28
C LYS A 75 21.14 -3.07 24.76
N ALA A 76 22.09 -3.02 25.68
CA ALA A 76 22.59 -1.78 26.24
C ALA A 76 24.13 -1.79 26.27
N HIS A 77 24.76 -0.66 25.96
CA HIS A 77 26.23 -0.49 25.98
C HIS A 77 27.02 -1.63 25.28
N ARG A 78 26.57 -2.03 24.08
CA ARG A 78 27.15 -3.14 23.28
C ARG A 78 27.09 -4.53 23.94
N ARG A 79 26.30 -4.70 25.01
CA ARG A 79 26.04 -5.97 25.69
C ARG A 79 24.57 -6.34 25.56
N TRP A 80 24.31 -7.64 25.52
CA TRP A 80 22.95 -8.19 25.48
C TRP A 80 22.64 -8.76 26.86
N TYR A 81 21.42 -8.55 27.33
CA TYR A 81 20.94 -9.01 28.62
C TYR A 81 19.65 -9.78 28.43
N LEU A 82 19.50 -10.88 29.14
CA LEU A 82 18.22 -11.57 29.24
C LEU A 82 17.38 -10.88 30.31
N THR A 83 16.21 -10.37 29.91
CA THR A 83 15.28 -9.70 30.84
C THR A 83 14.62 -10.73 31.77
N PRO A 84 13.99 -10.30 32.89
CA PRO A 84 13.20 -11.20 33.73
C PRO A 84 12.09 -11.92 32.94
N LEU A 85 11.42 -11.23 32.02
CA LEU A 85 10.47 -11.84 31.08
C LEU A 85 11.13 -12.89 30.18
N GLY A 86 12.32 -12.62 29.67
CA GLY A 86 13.11 -13.59 28.90
C GLY A 86 13.46 -14.85 29.71
N ARG A 87 13.78 -14.69 31.01
CA ARG A 87 14.04 -15.83 31.92
C ARG A 87 12.78 -16.66 32.18
N ILE A 88 11.63 -16.01 32.34
CA ILE A 88 10.34 -16.70 32.49
C ILE A 88 9.99 -17.43 31.19
N ALA A 89 10.13 -16.77 30.04
CA ALA A 89 9.91 -17.36 28.73
C ALA A 89 10.81 -18.57 28.49
N LEU A 90 12.10 -18.49 28.83
CA LEU A 90 13.04 -19.61 28.69
C LEU A 90 12.68 -20.81 29.58
N LYS A 91 12.11 -20.58 30.77
CA LYS A 91 11.59 -21.65 31.64
C LYS A 91 10.29 -22.25 31.11
N ARG A 92 9.43 -21.43 30.48
CA ARG A 92 8.13 -21.83 29.94
C ARG A 92 8.25 -22.58 28.61
N HIS A 93 9.27 -22.26 27.82
CA HIS A 93 9.53 -22.82 26.50
C HIS A 93 10.83 -23.63 26.53
N SER A 94 10.74 -24.92 26.85
CA SER A 94 11.89 -25.80 27.06
C SER A 94 12.53 -26.35 25.77
N ASP A 95 11.89 -26.14 24.62
CA ASP A 95 12.36 -26.56 23.29
C ASP A 95 12.35 -25.41 22.26
N VAL A 96 13.14 -25.57 21.20
CA VAL A 96 13.35 -24.56 20.15
C VAL A 96 12.05 -24.17 19.45
N SER A 97 11.15 -25.12 19.20
CA SER A 97 9.91 -24.89 18.47
C SER A 97 8.94 -24.05 19.30
N SER A 98 8.73 -24.43 20.57
CA SER A 98 7.91 -23.70 21.53
C SER A 98 8.45 -22.28 21.78
N PHE A 99 9.78 -22.16 21.90
CA PHE A 99 10.44 -20.87 22.10
C PHE A 99 10.27 -19.94 20.89
N THR A 100 10.44 -20.48 19.68
CA THR A 100 10.27 -19.73 18.44
C THR A 100 8.83 -19.24 18.28
N ALA A 101 7.85 -20.10 18.57
CA ALA A 101 6.44 -19.73 18.51
C ALA A 101 6.10 -18.60 19.49
N GLY A 102 6.62 -18.67 20.72
CA GLY A 102 6.45 -17.62 21.72
C GLY A 102 7.05 -16.27 21.29
N SER A 103 8.26 -16.27 20.74
CA SER A 103 8.91 -15.05 20.26
C SER A 103 8.23 -14.48 19.00
N HIS A 104 7.73 -15.33 18.10
CA HIS A 104 6.98 -14.87 16.93
C HIS A 104 5.65 -14.23 17.33
N ALA A 105 4.94 -14.79 18.31
CA ALA A 105 3.69 -14.20 18.79
C ALA A 105 3.92 -12.79 19.38
N GLY A 106 5.01 -12.58 20.12
CA GLY A 106 5.41 -11.26 20.62
C GLY A 106 5.76 -10.28 19.50
N TYR A 107 6.54 -10.73 18.51
CA TYR A 107 6.92 -9.89 17.35
C TYR A 107 5.70 -9.54 16.48
N HIS A 108 4.82 -10.48 16.17
CA HIS A 108 3.62 -10.21 15.37
C HIS A 108 2.66 -9.27 16.09
N TYR A 109 2.53 -9.38 17.42
CA TYR A 109 1.76 -8.41 18.18
C TYR A 109 2.34 -7.00 18.05
N TRP A 110 3.67 -6.86 18.12
CA TRP A 110 4.34 -5.58 17.89
C TRP A 110 4.13 -5.07 16.46
N GLU A 111 4.27 -5.94 15.45
CA GLU A 111 4.13 -5.60 14.03
C GLU A 111 2.73 -5.11 13.68
N GLN A 112 1.69 -5.79 14.18
CA GLN A 112 0.29 -5.40 13.99
C GLN A 112 -0.08 -4.09 14.70
N ASN A 113 0.61 -3.76 15.79
CA ASN A 113 0.34 -2.57 16.61
C ASN A 113 1.48 -1.55 16.56
N LYS A 114 2.27 -1.53 15.47
CA LYS A 114 3.48 -0.70 15.35
C LYS A 114 3.21 0.78 15.63
N ALA A 115 2.11 1.33 15.12
CA ALA A 115 1.73 2.71 15.36
C ALA A 115 1.44 3.00 16.85
N GLY A 116 0.86 2.04 17.58
CA GLY A 116 0.62 2.14 19.03
C GLY A 116 1.92 2.15 19.82
N PHE A 117 2.89 1.29 19.47
CA PHE A 117 4.21 1.27 20.13
C PHE A 117 5.03 2.54 19.83
N GLU A 118 4.96 3.10 18.62
CA GLU A 118 5.59 4.40 18.29
C GLU A 118 4.91 5.57 19.02
N ALA A 119 3.61 5.49 19.28
CA ALA A 119 2.92 6.45 20.14
C ALA A 119 3.32 6.30 21.61
N ALA A 120 3.41 5.06 22.12
CA ALA A 120 3.86 4.77 23.49
C ALA A 120 5.29 5.25 23.72
N LYS A 121 6.17 5.08 22.72
CA LYS A 121 7.53 5.63 22.73
C LYS A 121 7.51 7.15 22.95
N ARG A 122 6.83 7.89 22.07
CA ARG A 122 6.75 9.35 22.15
C ARG A 122 6.12 9.85 23.45
N LEU A 123 5.09 9.16 23.94
CA LEU A 123 4.43 9.52 25.19
C LEU A 123 5.33 9.26 26.40
N ALA A 124 6.11 8.17 26.41
CA ALA A 124 7.09 7.91 27.47
C ALA A 124 8.23 8.94 27.47
N GLU A 125 8.69 9.34 26.27
CA GLU A 125 9.73 10.38 26.09
C GLU A 125 9.23 11.77 26.53
N ALA A 126 7.95 12.07 26.31
CA ALA A 126 7.33 13.35 26.67
C ALA A 126 6.97 13.48 28.16
N VAL A 127 7.12 12.41 28.98
CA VAL A 127 6.93 12.51 30.43
C VAL A 127 8.10 13.29 31.02
N PRO A 128 7.90 14.49 31.61
CA PRO A 128 8.99 15.30 32.14
C PRO A 128 9.75 14.61 33.27
N GLU A 129 11.03 14.98 33.44
CA GLU A 129 11.81 14.63 34.63
C GLU A 129 11.08 15.06 35.91
N GLY A 130 11.12 14.23 36.95
CA GLY A 130 10.37 14.46 38.18
C GLY A 130 8.86 14.21 38.08
N SER A 131 8.38 13.60 36.98
CA SER A 131 7.00 13.11 36.82
C SER A 131 6.95 11.69 36.26
N TRP A 132 5.83 11.01 36.45
CA TRP A 132 5.65 9.62 36.04
C TRP A 132 4.24 9.35 35.51
N VAL A 133 4.07 8.26 34.76
CA VAL A 133 2.79 7.85 34.17
C VAL A 133 2.48 6.41 34.49
N ALA A 134 1.19 6.08 34.68
CA ALA A 134 0.79 4.70 34.88
C ALA A 134 0.83 3.91 33.56
N ALA A 135 1.36 2.68 33.58
CA ALA A 135 1.42 1.79 32.43
C ALA A 135 0.03 1.55 31.82
N GLY A 136 -1.01 1.45 32.64
CA GLY A 136 -2.40 1.33 32.19
C GLY A 136 -2.93 2.56 31.46
N ASP A 137 -2.52 3.77 31.87
CA ASP A 137 -2.91 5.02 31.22
C ASP A 137 -2.22 5.14 29.85
N LEU A 138 -0.92 4.83 29.80
CA LEU A 138 -0.14 4.81 28.57
C LEU A 138 -0.66 3.76 27.58
N ALA A 139 -1.03 2.57 28.07
CA ALA A 139 -1.61 1.50 27.26
C ALA A 139 -2.97 1.89 26.68
N SER A 140 -3.84 2.49 27.50
CA SER A 140 -5.16 2.99 27.08
C SER A 140 -5.06 4.02 25.96
N GLN A 141 -4.14 4.99 26.10
CA GLN A 141 -3.93 6.06 25.10
C GLN A 141 -3.36 5.55 23.77
N THR A 142 -2.69 4.39 23.78
CA THR A 142 -2.00 3.84 22.60
C THR A 142 -2.72 2.65 21.99
N GLY A 143 -3.81 2.18 22.60
CA GLY A 143 -4.55 0.99 22.18
C GLY A 143 -3.79 -0.32 22.39
N LEU A 144 -2.80 -0.33 23.29
CA LEU A 144 -1.96 -1.50 23.58
C LEU A 144 -2.46 -2.26 24.82
N GLU A 145 -2.10 -3.54 24.91
CA GLU A 145 -2.23 -4.31 26.15
C GLU A 145 -1.10 -3.93 27.12
N ALA A 146 -1.44 -3.57 28.37
CA ALA A 146 -0.47 -3.07 29.35
C ALA A 146 0.71 -4.04 29.58
N ALA A 147 0.45 -5.34 29.73
CA ALA A 147 1.49 -6.35 29.89
C ALA A 147 2.46 -6.42 28.68
N LYS A 148 1.94 -6.21 27.46
CA LYS A 148 2.75 -6.20 26.22
C LYS A 148 3.57 -4.93 26.10
N LEU A 149 2.99 -3.79 26.49
CA LEU A 149 3.67 -2.51 26.57
C LEU A 149 4.84 -2.55 27.57
N VAL A 150 4.59 -3.03 28.79
CA VAL A 150 5.61 -3.18 29.84
C VAL A 150 6.71 -4.15 29.41
N GLY A 151 6.34 -5.25 28.74
CA GLY A 151 7.32 -6.16 28.16
C GLY A 151 8.20 -5.49 27.10
N TRP A 152 7.59 -4.77 26.17
CA TRP A 152 8.32 -4.02 25.14
C TRP A 152 9.24 -2.95 25.73
N LEU A 153 8.81 -2.22 26.77
CA LEU A 153 9.62 -1.20 27.46
C LEU A 153 10.90 -1.81 28.07
N GLN A 154 10.84 -3.02 28.62
CA GLN A 154 12.02 -3.71 29.13
C GLN A 154 13.02 -4.10 28.04
N GLY A 155 12.53 -4.40 26.83
CA GLY A 155 13.35 -4.78 25.69
C GLY A 155 14.00 -3.57 25.03
N GLU A 156 13.18 -2.63 24.56
CA GLU A 156 13.64 -1.47 23.78
C GLU A 156 14.12 -0.28 24.60
N ARG A 157 13.63 -0.13 25.84
CA ARG A 157 14.05 0.93 26.77
C ARG A 157 14.17 2.31 26.09
N PRO A 158 13.08 2.83 25.49
CA PRO A 158 13.08 4.20 24.97
C PRO A 158 13.37 5.21 26.09
N GLU A 159 13.74 6.44 25.74
CA GLU A 159 13.95 7.47 26.76
C GLU A 159 12.66 7.69 27.58
N GLY A 160 12.81 7.87 28.89
CA GLY A 160 11.68 7.94 29.83
C GLY A 160 11.00 6.61 30.17
N TRP A 161 11.46 5.45 29.66
CA TRP A 161 10.84 4.14 29.95
C TRP A 161 10.70 3.85 31.45
N HIS A 162 11.65 4.32 32.26
CA HIS A 162 11.67 4.07 33.70
C HIS A 162 10.62 4.90 34.47
N ARG A 163 10.05 5.94 33.85
CA ARG A 163 8.96 6.77 34.40
C ARG A 163 7.58 6.13 34.22
N VAL A 164 7.50 4.95 33.60
CA VAL A 164 6.27 4.17 33.45
C VAL A 164 6.13 3.20 34.61
N LEU A 165 5.16 3.46 35.48
CA LEU A 165 4.96 2.76 36.75
C LEU A 165 3.55 2.14 36.83
N ASP A 166 3.26 1.35 37.86
CA ASP A 166 1.89 0.93 38.13
C ASP A 166 1.06 2.07 38.72
N ALA A 167 -0.26 1.90 38.72
CA ALA A 167 -1.19 2.96 39.14
C ALA A 167 -0.98 3.45 40.58
N ASP A 168 -0.35 2.63 41.43
CA ASP A 168 0.01 2.95 42.82
C ASP A 168 1.39 3.62 42.96
N GLY A 169 2.13 3.79 41.85
CA GLY A 169 3.49 4.35 41.84
C GLY A 169 4.57 3.30 42.07
N GLY A 170 4.20 2.01 42.09
CA GLY A 170 5.13 0.90 42.17
C GLY A 170 5.76 0.55 40.83
N LEU A 171 6.78 -0.30 40.85
CA LEU A 171 7.31 -0.89 39.62
C LEU A 171 6.25 -1.81 39.00
N PRO A 172 6.06 -1.79 37.65
CA PRO A 172 5.02 -2.59 37.02
C PRO A 172 5.10 -4.08 37.36
N ASP A 173 4.01 -4.67 37.86
CA ASP A 173 3.95 -6.08 38.22
C ASP A 173 4.25 -7.00 37.01
N ASP A 174 3.72 -6.63 35.84
CA ASP A 174 3.95 -7.30 34.56
C ASP A 174 5.42 -7.24 34.11
N ALA A 175 6.23 -6.38 34.74
CA ALA A 175 7.66 -6.34 34.45
C ALA A 175 8.40 -7.55 35.02
N HIS A 176 7.83 -8.20 36.04
CA HIS A 176 8.46 -9.28 36.80
C HIS A 176 9.89 -8.93 37.27
N ALA A 177 10.11 -7.67 37.66
CA ALA A 177 11.43 -7.14 37.93
C ALA A 177 12.18 -7.96 38.99
N ASP A 178 13.36 -8.48 38.63
CA ASP A 178 14.26 -9.11 39.57
C ASP A 178 15.03 -8.06 40.38
N GLU A 179 15.76 -8.49 41.41
CA GLU A 179 16.48 -7.58 42.32
C GLU A 179 17.42 -6.61 41.59
N ARG A 180 17.96 -7.03 40.44
CA ARG A 180 18.84 -6.18 39.64
C ARG A 180 18.04 -5.16 38.85
N LEU A 181 17.01 -5.59 38.11
CA LEU A 181 16.16 -4.68 37.34
C LEU A 181 15.50 -3.67 38.28
N ARG A 182 15.08 -4.08 39.48
CA ARG A 182 14.55 -3.17 40.51
C ARG A 182 15.58 -2.11 40.90
N LYS A 183 16.83 -2.48 41.18
CA LYS A 183 17.89 -1.53 41.54
C LYS A 183 18.22 -0.56 40.41
N GLU A 184 18.27 -1.05 39.17
CA GLU A 184 18.51 -0.22 37.99
C GLU A 184 17.37 0.79 37.80
N TRP A 185 16.14 0.30 37.82
CA TRP A 185 14.94 1.12 37.62
C TRP A 185 14.75 2.15 38.74
N GLN A 186 14.99 1.75 40.00
CA GLN A 186 14.98 2.68 41.15
C GLN A 186 16.13 3.69 41.10
N GLY A 187 17.31 3.30 40.60
CA GLY A 187 18.42 4.20 40.38
C GLY A 187 18.03 5.32 39.41
N LEU A 188 17.46 4.96 38.26
CA LEU A 188 16.99 5.91 37.25
C LEU A 188 15.86 6.81 37.76
N LEU A 189 14.91 6.25 38.53
CA LEU A 189 13.88 7.06 39.18
C LEU A 189 14.48 8.06 40.19
N THR A 190 15.51 7.65 40.93
CA THR A 190 16.20 8.53 41.89
C THR A 190 16.96 9.64 41.17
N GLU A 191 17.63 9.32 40.06
CA GLU A 191 18.31 10.30 39.20
C GLU A 191 17.34 11.35 38.65
N ASP A 192 16.11 10.94 38.33
CA ASP A 192 15.03 11.84 37.88
C ASP A 192 14.29 12.56 39.02
N GLY A 193 14.76 12.46 40.27
CA GLY A 193 14.13 13.10 41.42
C GLY A 193 12.81 12.48 41.89
N LEU A 194 12.52 11.25 41.47
CA LEU A 194 11.36 10.46 41.88
C LEU A 194 11.73 9.47 43.00
N GLU A 195 12.02 9.99 44.19
CA GLU A 195 12.34 9.15 45.35
C GLU A 195 11.12 8.33 45.81
N ALA A 196 11.26 7.00 45.79
CA ALA A 196 10.22 6.09 46.23
C ALA A 196 10.18 5.99 47.77
N LEU A 197 9.04 6.32 48.36
CA LEU A 197 8.76 6.08 49.79
C LEU A 197 8.08 4.72 49.94
N LEU A 198 8.66 3.82 50.72
CA LEU A 198 8.18 2.43 50.87
C LEU A 198 8.03 1.67 49.53
N GLY A 199 8.84 2.04 48.53
CA GLY A 199 8.81 1.41 47.19
C GLY A 199 7.77 1.99 46.23
N MET A 200 7.05 3.05 46.62
CA MET A 200 6.07 3.74 45.79
C MET A 200 6.50 5.19 45.53
N VAL A 201 6.42 5.62 44.27
CA VAL A 201 6.63 7.02 43.90
C VAL A 201 5.37 7.84 44.26
N PRO A 202 5.53 9.03 44.86
CA PRO A 202 4.41 9.88 45.25
C PRO A 202 3.43 10.19 44.10
N GLN A 203 2.12 10.13 44.39
CA GLN A 203 1.04 10.30 43.40
C GLN A 203 0.86 11.74 42.91
N ASP A 204 1.35 12.74 43.66
CA ASP A 204 1.33 14.15 43.27
C ASP A 204 2.23 14.45 42.06
N ARG A 205 3.13 13.51 41.73
CA ARG A 205 4.00 13.56 40.54
C ARG A 205 3.47 12.73 39.36
N ARG A 206 2.29 12.12 39.51
CA ARG A 206 1.65 11.32 38.47
C ARG A 206 0.96 12.23 37.45
N ILE A 207 1.25 11.99 36.17
CA ILE A 207 0.52 12.58 35.05
C ILE A 207 -0.71 11.72 34.77
N SER A 208 -1.88 12.36 34.70
CA SER A 208 -3.12 11.69 34.38
C SER A 208 -3.17 11.31 32.89
N ALA A 209 -4.00 10.34 32.52
CA ALA A 209 -4.20 9.98 31.12
C ALA A 209 -4.65 11.17 30.24
N ALA A 210 -5.38 12.14 30.80
CA ALA A 210 -5.86 13.32 30.07
C ALA A 210 -4.73 14.34 29.84
N ASP A 211 -3.87 14.55 30.84
CA ASP A 211 -2.74 15.47 30.76
C ASP A 211 -1.61 14.89 29.90
N LEU A 212 -1.43 13.56 29.91
CA LEU A 212 -0.48 12.85 29.05
C LEU A 212 -0.75 13.12 27.56
N HIS A 213 -2.03 13.21 27.18
CA HIS A 213 -2.43 13.56 25.81
C HIS A 213 -2.12 15.03 25.47
N GLN A 214 -2.07 15.93 26.46
CA GLN A 214 -1.70 17.33 26.27
C GLN A 214 -0.19 17.55 26.20
N LEU A 215 0.61 16.75 26.91
CA LEU A 215 2.08 16.87 26.89
C LEU A 215 2.69 16.66 25.50
N VAL A 216 2.08 15.86 24.64
CA VAL A 216 2.50 15.67 23.24
C VAL A 216 2.05 16.82 22.32
N ILE A 217 1.13 17.68 22.79
CA ILE A 217 0.62 18.85 22.08
C ILE A 217 1.42 20.13 22.44
N ASP A 218 2.01 20.20 23.64
CA ASP A 218 2.57 21.44 24.22
C ASP A 218 4.11 21.48 24.46
N ASP A 219 4.90 20.46 24.13
CA ASP A 219 6.37 20.53 24.33
C ASP A 219 7.08 21.39 23.23
N PRO A 220 7.81 22.46 23.60
CA PRO A 220 8.56 23.26 22.65
C PRO A 220 9.89 22.56 22.32
N VAL A 221 9.92 21.92 21.16
CA VAL A 221 11.09 21.23 20.59
C VAL A 221 12.35 22.12 20.64
N ILE A 222 13.35 21.68 21.42
CA ILE A 222 14.76 22.07 21.32
C ILE A 222 15.43 21.12 20.33
N ASP A 223 16.19 21.71 19.40
CA ASP A 223 16.92 21.14 18.26
C ASP A 223 17.47 19.70 18.43
N ASP A 224 16.81 18.74 17.79
CA ASP A 224 17.36 17.85 16.74
C ASP A 224 16.20 17.01 16.17
N GLU A 225 15.55 17.48 15.10
CA GLU A 225 14.43 16.76 14.47
C GLU A 225 14.92 15.50 13.70
N PRO A 226 14.27 14.33 13.85
CA PRO A 226 14.13 13.44 12.70
C PRO A 226 13.23 14.18 11.70
N GLU A 227 13.74 14.46 10.50
CA GLU A 227 13.09 15.27 9.46
C GLU A 227 11.57 15.08 9.41
N ARG A 228 10.83 16.10 9.82
CA ARG A 228 9.38 16.13 9.60
C ARG A 228 9.11 16.07 8.08
N PRO A 229 8.06 15.35 7.64
CA PRO A 229 7.70 15.33 6.23
C PRO A 229 7.33 16.74 5.79
N ARG A 230 8.20 17.34 4.98
CA ARG A 230 8.02 18.66 4.38
C ARG A 230 6.75 18.63 3.53
N ARG A 231 5.92 19.68 3.60
CA ARG A 231 4.69 19.80 2.79
C ARG A 231 4.87 20.83 1.69
N ALA A 232 4.11 20.68 0.61
CA ALA A 232 4.05 21.65 -0.48
C ALA A 232 2.61 22.08 -0.74
N TRP A 233 2.43 23.36 -1.08
CA TRP A 233 1.13 23.97 -1.26
C TRP A 233 1.11 24.85 -2.50
N LEU A 234 0.06 24.76 -3.32
CA LEU A 234 -0.24 25.79 -4.30
C LEU A 234 -1.05 26.90 -3.61
N VAL A 235 -0.67 28.16 -3.83
CA VAL A 235 -1.48 29.34 -3.48
C VAL A 235 -1.56 30.26 -4.69
N ARG A 236 -2.75 30.43 -5.27
CA ARG A 236 -2.93 31.25 -6.48
C ARG A 236 -3.13 32.72 -6.15
N GLY A 237 -2.21 33.55 -6.66
CA GLY A 237 -2.33 35.01 -6.64
C GLY A 237 -2.68 35.63 -7.99
N SER A 238 -2.71 34.84 -9.08
CA SER A 238 -2.81 35.34 -10.46
C SER A 238 -4.16 35.97 -10.82
N ASN A 239 -5.22 35.64 -10.08
CA ASN A 239 -6.54 36.22 -10.30
C ASN A 239 -7.34 36.37 -8.99
N VAL A 240 -7.04 37.41 -8.22
CA VAL A 240 -7.79 37.78 -7.02
C VAL A 240 -8.72 38.94 -7.34
N HIS A 241 -10.00 38.63 -7.59
CA HIS A 241 -11.01 39.60 -8.04
C HIS A 241 -10.60 40.38 -9.30
N GLY A 242 -9.96 39.71 -10.27
CA GLY A 242 -9.52 40.32 -11.54
C GLY A 242 -8.17 41.04 -11.48
N VAL A 243 -7.46 40.95 -10.36
CA VAL A 243 -6.13 41.55 -10.16
C VAL A 243 -5.11 40.47 -9.83
N ASN A 244 -3.96 40.53 -10.47
CA ASN A 244 -2.84 39.65 -10.22
C ASN A 244 -1.97 40.23 -9.09
N LEU A 245 -1.86 39.50 -7.98
CA LEU A 245 -1.12 39.91 -6.78
C LEU A 245 0.28 39.27 -6.71
N VAL A 246 0.64 38.36 -7.62
CA VAL A 246 1.90 37.62 -7.56
C VAL A 246 3.11 38.56 -7.65
N GLY A 247 3.02 39.64 -8.42
CA GLY A 247 4.08 40.65 -8.48
C GLY A 247 4.38 41.30 -7.13
N ASP A 248 3.34 41.70 -6.39
CA ASP A 248 3.46 42.30 -5.05
C ASP A 248 3.96 41.27 -4.04
N TRP A 249 3.47 40.03 -4.13
CA TRP A 249 3.88 38.91 -3.29
C TRP A 249 5.39 38.63 -3.39
N LEU A 250 5.93 38.67 -4.61
CA LEU A 250 7.36 38.46 -4.87
C LEU A 250 8.21 39.62 -4.37
N ALA A 251 7.72 40.86 -4.48
CA ALA A 251 8.45 42.06 -4.06
C ALA A 251 8.48 42.23 -2.54
N GLU A 252 7.35 41.97 -1.87
CA GLU A 252 7.18 42.19 -0.42
C GLU A 252 7.37 40.92 0.43
N GLY A 253 7.47 39.74 -0.21
CA GLY A 253 7.79 38.48 0.47
C GLY A 253 6.62 37.89 1.25
N TYR A 254 5.44 37.80 0.64
CA TYR A 254 4.27 37.15 1.24
C TYR A 254 3.44 36.39 0.21
N CYS A 255 2.51 35.55 0.66
CA CYS A 255 1.38 35.06 -0.12
C CYS A 255 0.08 35.32 0.64
N SER A 256 -1.07 35.34 -0.04
CA SER A 256 -2.32 35.71 0.62
C SER A 256 -3.57 35.07 0.02
N LEU A 257 -4.64 34.99 0.82
CA LEU A 257 -5.98 34.65 0.36
C LEU A 257 -6.95 35.84 0.53
N PRO A 258 -7.93 35.99 -0.38
CA PRO A 258 -8.98 37.00 -0.26
C PRO A 258 -10.00 36.61 0.83
N ALA A 259 -9.68 36.94 2.08
CA ALA A 259 -10.55 36.78 3.24
C ALA A 259 -11.40 38.04 3.51
N SER A 260 -12.04 38.59 2.47
CA SER A 260 -12.67 39.92 2.53
C SER A 260 -13.86 40.03 3.48
N LYS A 261 -14.57 38.92 3.69
CA LYS A 261 -15.75 38.83 4.57
C LYS A 261 -15.53 37.95 5.80
N LEU A 262 -14.45 37.17 5.81
CA LEU A 262 -14.16 36.26 6.91
C LEU A 262 -13.78 37.08 8.14
N ARG A 263 -14.43 36.82 9.27
CA ARG A 263 -13.97 37.34 10.56
C ARG A 263 -12.55 36.85 10.88
N GLU A 264 -11.84 37.58 11.72
CA GLU A 264 -10.53 37.13 12.18
C GLU A 264 -10.68 35.85 13.01
N LEU A 265 -9.93 34.81 12.63
CA LEU A 265 -9.88 33.53 13.31
C LEU A 265 -8.44 33.28 13.80
N PRO A 266 -8.26 32.63 14.96
CA PRO A 266 -6.93 32.34 15.47
C PRO A 266 -6.18 31.38 14.52
N PRO A 267 -4.85 31.52 14.39
CA PRO A 267 -4.01 30.50 13.73
C PRO A 267 -4.24 29.13 14.35
N GLY A 268 -4.33 28.08 13.53
CA GLY A 268 -4.61 26.72 14.01
C GLY A 268 -6.07 26.44 14.37
N ALA A 269 -7.02 27.32 14.04
CA ALA A 269 -8.44 27.08 14.26
C ALA A 269 -8.91 25.73 13.69
N ALA A 270 -9.70 24.99 14.46
CA ALA A 270 -10.28 23.73 14.02
C ALA A 270 -11.20 23.92 12.81
N GLN A 271 -11.32 22.89 11.96
CA GLN A 271 -12.10 22.95 10.73
C GLN A 271 -13.58 23.29 10.99
N GLU A 272 -14.16 22.79 12.09
CA GLU A 272 -15.55 23.06 12.47
C GLU A 272 -15.77 24.54 12.81
N THR A 273 -14.80 25.17 13.49
CA THR A 273 -14.83 26.59 13.82
C THR A 273 -14.74 27.46 12.56
N ILE A 274 -13.89 27.06 11.61
CA ILE A 274 -13.75 27.75 10.33
C ILE A 274 -15.03 27.57 9.50
N GLN A 275 -15.59 26.36 9.43
CA GLN A 275 -16.84 26.07 8.72
C GLN A 275 -17.98 26.92 9.26
N ALA A 276 -18.15 27.00 10.58
CA ALA A 276 -19.18 27.81 11.20
C ALA A 276 -19.02 29.31 10.88
N ALA A 277 -17.78 29.81 10.84
CA ALA A 277 -17.51 31.20 10.44
C ALA A 277 -17.84 31.43 8.96
N VAL A 278 -17.45 30.51 8.07
CA VAL A 278 -17.73 30.60 6.63
C VAL A 278 -19.22 30.52 6.32
N ASP A 279 -19.98 29.67 7.02
CA ASP A 279 -21.43 29.56 6.85
C ASP A 279 -22.18 30.86 7.17
N VAL A 280 -21.67 31.64 8.12
CA VAL A 280 -22.23 32.95 8.47
C VAL A 280 -21.71 34.04 7.53
N ASP A 281 -20.39 34.14 7.39
CA ASP A 281 -19.71 35.27 6.74
C ASP A 281 -19.82 35.21 5.19
N TYR A 282 -20.02 34.00 4.65
CA TYR A 282 -20.24 33.73 3.23
C TYR A 282 -21.62 33.12 2.94
N ALA A 283 -22.63 33.41 3.78
CA ALA A 283 -24.00 32.90 3.62
C ALA A 283 -24.63 33.16 2.22
N HIS A 284 -24.16 34.17 1.50
CA HIS A 284 -24.58 34.54 0.15
C HIS A 284 -24.02 33.65 -0.97
N GLY A 285 -22.96 32.87 -0.70
CA GLY A 285 -22.39 31.90 -1.64
C GLY A 285 -23.19 30.60 -1.69
N SER A 286 -22.98 29.77 -2.72
CA SER A 286 -23.57 28.44 -2.76
C SER A 286 -22.98 27.54 -1.65
N TYR A 287 -23.65 26.43 -1.36
CA TYR A 287 -23.14 25.45 -0.39
C TYR A 287 -21.74 24.93 -0.78
N ASN A 288 -21.53 24.64 -2.07
CA ASN A 288 -20.23 24.20 -2.59
C ASN A 288 -19.16 25.29 -2.49
N ASP A 289 -19.52 26.57 -2.73
CA ASP A 289 -18.58 27.68 -2.57
C ASP A 289 -18.13 27.82 -1.11
N ARG A 290 -19.05 27.63 -0.17
CA ARG A 290 -18.75 27.68 1.27
C ARG A 290 -17.86 26.52 1.70
N LEU A 291 -18.13 25.29 1.26
CA LEU A 291 -17.24 24.15 1.52
C LEU A 291 -15.83 24.38 0.97
N LYS A 292 -15.72 24.89 -0.27
CA LYS A 292 -14.43 25.24 -0.88
C LYS A 292 -13.68 26.30 -0.05
N LYS A 293 -14.37 27.37 0.35
CA LYS A 293 -13.78 28.45 1.18
C LYS A 293 -13.35 27.96 2.55
N THR A 294 -14.14 27.12 3.22
CA THR A 294 -13.75 26.50 4.50
C THR A 294 -12.43 25.78 4.36
N ALA A 295 -12.27 24.99 3.29
CA ALA A 295 -11.08 24.19 3.14
C ALA A 295 -9.84 24.99 2.75
N GLU A 296 -9.99 26.02 1.89
CA GLU A 296 -8.93 26.99 1.59
C GLU A 296 -8.45 27.70 2.87
N PHE A 297 -9.40 28.17 3.69
CA PHE A 297 -9.07 28.83 4.95
C PHE A 297 -8.50 27.85 5.99
N HIS A 298 -8.99 26.62 6.07
CA HIS A 298 -8.45 25.61 6.97
C HIS A 298 -7.02 25.20 6.57
N ALA A 299 -6.77 25.01 5.28
CA ALA A 299 -5.42 24.77 4.78
C ALA A 299 -4.48 25.92 5.15
N PHE A 300 -4.90 27.16 4.86
CA PHE A 300 -4.08 28.35 5.08
C PHE A 300 -3.96 28.77 6.56
N LEU A 301 -4.95 28.53 7.42
CA LEU A 301 -4.90 28.90 8.84
C LEU A 301 -4.26 27.82 9.70
N SER A 302 -4.46 26.54 9.36
CA SER A 302 -4.26 25.44 10.31
C SER A 302 -3.36 24.32 9.78
N ARG A 303 -3.33 24.07 8.45
CA ARG A 303 -2.50 22.99 7.88
C ARG A 303 -1.11 23.43 7.44
N MET A 304 -0.99 24.63 6.88
CA MET A 304 0.29 25.23 6.44
C MET A 304 1.15 25.66 7.62
N ARG A 305 2.44 25.32 7.60
CA ARG A 305 3.40 25.62 8.68
C ARG A 305 4.64 26.32 8.13
N GLU A 306 5.43 26.91 9.03
CA GLU A 306 6.73 27.45 8.66
C GLU A 306 7.63 26.33 8.13
N GLY A 307 8.40 26.63 7.07
CA GLY A 307 9.25 25.64 6.39
C GLY A 307 8.59 24.97 5.18
N ASP A 308 7.25 24.88 5.14
CA ASP A 308 6.53 24.31 3.99
C ASP A 308 6.84 25.06 2.69
N LEU A 309 6.90 24.32 1.59
CA LEU A 309 7.06 24.86 0.26
C LEU A 309 5.73 25.46 -0.23
N VAL A 310 5.78 26.64 -0.82
CA VAL A 310 4.65 27.28 -1.48
C VAL A 310 4.98 27.53 -2.94
N LEU A 311 4.03 27.17 -3.80
CA LEU A 311 4.08 27.34 -5.23
C LEU A 311 3.02 28.38 -5.61
N SER A 312 3.36 29.32 -6.48
CA SER A 312 2.40 30.25 -7.10
C SER A 312 2.72 30.43 -8.58
N ASN A 313 1.71 30.75 -9.39
CA ASN A 313 1.88 30.92 -10.82
C ASN A 313 1.32 32.25 -11.32
N ASP A 314 2.03 32.87 -12.26
CA ASP A 314 1.63 34.06 -13.02
C ASP A 314 1.66 33.73 -14.52
N GLY A 315 0.50 33.42 -15.09
CA GLY A 315 0.42 32.86 -16.44
C GLY A 315 1.20 31.54 -16.51
N GLY A 316 2.13 31.45 -17.48
CA GLY A 316 3.04 30.31 -17.65
C GLY A 316 4.27 30.32 -16.75
N LYS A 317 4.43 31.31 -15.87
CA LYS A 317 5.60 31.41 -14.97
C LYS A 317 5.27 30.86 -13.59
N VAL A 318 6.15 30.02 -13.05
CA VAL A 318 5.97 29.34 -11.78
C VAL A 318 7.06 29.76 -10.77
N TYR A 319 6.60 30.14 -9.59
CA TYR A 319 7.42 30.62 -8.48
C TYR A 319 7.30 29.70 -7.28
N LEU A 320 8.43 29.44 -6.64
CA LEU A 320 8.56 28.57 -5.48
C LEU A 320 9.15 29.37 -4.32
N GLY A 321 8.69 29.10 -3.11
CA GLY A 321 9.15 29.76 -1.89
C GLY A 321 8.94 28.91 -0.65
N HIS A 322 9.59 29.27 0.47
CA HIS A 322 9.29 28.66 1.77
C HIS A 322 8.48 29.61 2.64
N LEU A 323 7.47 29.08 3.34
CA LEU A 323 6.75 29.83 4.37
C LEU A 323 7.71 30.18 5.53
N LYS A 324 7.63 31.43 6.01
CA LYS A 324 8.52 32.00 7.04
C LYS A 324 7.82 32.33 8.37
N GLY A 325 6.57 31.92 8.52
CA GLY A 325 5.80 32.22 9.72
C GLY A 325 4.31 31.95 9.58
N GLY A 326 3.59 32.23 10.67
CA GLY A 326 2.16 32.00 10.78
C GLY A 326 1.29 32.94 9.93
N PRO A 327 -0.01 32.62 9.81
CA PRO A 327 -0.97 33.46 9.11
C PRO A 327 -1.31 34.71 9.94
N ALA A 328 -1.51 35.84 9.27
CA ALA A 328 -1.93 37.09 9.90
C ALA A 328 -3.00 37.80 9.07
N PHE A 329 -4.00 38.35 9.76
CA PHE A 329 -4.96 39.26 9.14
C PHE A 329 -4.34 40.67 9.04
N ARG A 330 -4.28 41.22 7.83
CA ARG A 330 -3.76 42.56 7.55
C ARG A 330 -4.76 43.35 6.72
N ALA A 331 -4.90 44.64 7.03
CA ALA A 331 -5.68 45.54 6.20
C ALA A 331 -5.00 45.68 4.82
N SER A 332 -5.76 45.44 3.75
CA SER A 332 -5.26 45.57 2.38
C SER A 332 -6.22 46.40 1.52
N VAL A 333 -5.69 46.99 0.43
CA VAL A 333 -6.50 47.79 -0.49
C VAL A 333 -7.60 46.91 -1.10
N SER A 334 -8.85 47.35 -0.95
CA SER A 334 -10.05 46.62 -1.40
C SER A 334 -10.24 45.22 -0.79
N ASN A 335 -9.62 44.93 0.35
CA ASN A 335 -9.75 43.66 1.06
C ASN A 335 -9.30 42.40 0.27
N ARG A 336 -8.32 42.55 -0.64
CA ARG A 336 -7.91 41.49 -1.59
C ARG A 336 -6.79 40.59 -1.07
N ALA A 337 -5.97 41.06 -0.14
CA ALA A 337 -4.82 40.34 0.41
C ALA A 337 -4.87 40.30 1.95
N ASN A 338 -6.04 39.96 2.51
CA ASN A 338 -6.31 40.18 3.93
C ASN A 338 -5.71 39.12 4.83
N LEU A 339 -5.68 37.89 4.37
CA LEU A 339 -5.10 36.79 5.10
C LEU A 339 -3.74 36.48 4.48
N GLN A 340 -2.67 36.89 5.13
CA GLN A 340 -1.31 36.83 4.59
C GLN A 340 -0.43 35.85 5.36
N ARG A 341 0.55 35.26 4.67
CA ARG A 341 1.68 34.52 5.26
C ARG A 341 2.98 35.04 4.68
N PRO A 342 4.04 35.22 5.49
CA PRO A 342 5.35 35.61 4.98
C PRO A 342 5.99 34.45 4.21
N VAL A 343 6.62 34.76 3.08
CA VAL A 343 7.23 33.78 2.16
C VAL A 343 8.62 34.26 1.76
N ARG A 344 9.60 33.37 1.85
CA ARG A 344 10.89 33.54 1.20
C ARG A 344 10.85 32.89 -0.18
N TRP A 345 10.66 33.68 -1.22
CA TRP A 345 10.70 33.21 -2.60
C TRP A 345 12.12 32.81 -3.01
N LEU A 346 12.23 31.67 -3.69
CA LEU A 346 13.48 31.03 -4.06
C LEU A 346 13.91 31.41 -5.47
N ASN A 347 12.96 31.48 -6.41
CA ASN A 347 13.22 31.81 -7.81
C ASN A 347 12.51 33.09 -8.32
N PRO A 348 12.42 34.19 -7.54
CA PRO A 348 11.63 35.37 -7.93
C PRO A 348 12.15 36.08 -9.19
N LYS A 349 13.42 35.87 -9.56
CA LYS A 349 14.07 36.49 -10.73
C LYS A 349 14.27 35.52 -11.91
N ALA A 350 14.01 34.24 -11.72
CA ALA A 350 14.18 33.18 -12.71
C ALA A 350 13.04 32.14 -12.55
N PRO A 351 11.80 32.50 -12.91
CA PRO A 351 10.67 31.60 -12.79
C PRO A 351 10.84 30.37 -13.69
N LEU A 352 10.25 29.26 -13.26
CA LEU A 352 10.14 28.05 -14.07
C LEU A 352 9.03 28.25 -15.12
N ASP A 353 9.19 27.65 -16.30
CA ASP A 353 8.14 27.58 -17.32
C ASP A 353 7.17 26.43 -17.02
N PHE A 354 5.88 26.75 -17.05
CA PHE A 354 4.80 25.81 -16.76
C PHE A 354 4.77 24.61 -17.72
N ALA A 355 5.12 24.80 -18.99
CA ALA A 355 5.05 23.77 -20.01
C ALA A 355 6.35 22.98 -20.15
N ASP A 356 7.50 23.65 -19.98
CA ASP A 356 8.79 23.07 -20.30
C ASP A 356 9.56 22.55 -19.07
N ASP A 357 9.38 23.18 -17.89
CA ASP A 357 10.18 22.88 -16.70
C ASP A 357 9.45 22.04 -15.64
N LEU A 358 8.12 21.93 -15.71
CA LEU A 358 7.33 21.17 -14.74
C LEU A 358 7.01 19.74 -15.21
N PRO A 359 7.08 18.74 -14.32
CA PRO A 359 6.53 17.42 -14.58
C PRO A 359 5.03 17.47 -14.92
N ASP A 360 4.60 16.64 -15.89
CA ASP A 360 3.21 16.58 -16.37
C ASP A 360 2.18 16.49 -15.24
N GLU A 361 2.47 15.71 -14.19
CA GLU A 361 1.56 15.50 -13.06
C GLU A 361 1.34 16.78 -12.23
N ILE A 362 2.41 17.55 -12.01
CA ILE A 362 2.35 18.83 -11.30
C ILE A 362 1.64 19.87 -12.17
N ALA A 363 1.96 19.92 -13.47
CA ALA A 363 1.29 20.78 -14.44
C ALA A 363 -0.22 20.49 -14.53
N ALA A 364 -0.62 19.22 -14.48
CA ALA A 364 -2.01 18.78 -14.46
C ALA A 364 -2.77 19.35 -13.26
N LYS A 365 -2.20 19.25 -12.05
CA LYS A 365 -2.82 19.79 -10.83
C LYS A 365 -2.91 21.30 -10.84
N LEU A 366 -1.88 21.95 -11.36
CA LEU A 366 -1.84 23.39 -11.57
C LEU A 366 -2.84 23.90 -12.63
N ALA A 367 -3.41 23.05 -13.48
CA ALA A 367 -4.48 23.44 -14.40
C ALA A 367 -5.86 23.54 -13.72
N THR A 368 -6.03 23.02 -12.50
CA THR A 368 -7.31 23.05 -11.77
C THR A 368 -7.67 24.42 -11.21
N GLN A 369 -8.96 24.72 -10.99
CA GLN A 369 -9.42 26.06 -10.59
C GLN A 369 -9.47 26.31 -9.06
N HIS A 370 -8.66 25.61 -8.27
CA HIS A 370 -8.59 25.80 -6.81
C HIS A 370 -7.57 26.88 -6.43
N ASP A 371 -7.92 27.74 -5.47
CA ASP A 371 -7.04 28.82 -4.99
C ASP A 371 -5.92 28.27 -4.09
N VAL A 372 -6.20 27.17 -3.38
CA VAL A 372 -5.24 26.42 -2.56
C VAL A 372 -5.30 24.93 -2.89
N LEU A 373 -4.14 24.30 -3.13
CA LEU A 373 -4.03 22.84 -3.30
C LEU A 373 -2.91 22.27 -2.44
N ASP A 374 -3.12 21.06 -1.95
CA ASP A 374 -2.08 20.26 -1.30
C ASP A 374 -1.25 19.54 -2.38
N LEU A 375 0.05 19.84 -2.43
CA LEU A 375 1.04 19.27 -3.34
C LEU A 375 2.10 18.47 -2.57
N THR A 376 1.82 18.07 -1.32
CA THR A 376 2.80 17.40 -0.43
C THR A 376 3.43 16.16 -1.07
N GLU A 377 2.72 15.47 -1.96
CA GLU A 377 3.26 14.30 -2.69
C GLU A 377 4.39 14.65 -3.67
N PHE A 378 4.54 15.92 -4.07
CA PHE A 378 5.52 16.39 -5.05
C PHE A 378 6.67 17.21 -4.45
N VAL A 379 6.85 17.16 -3.12
CA VAL A 379 7.82 18.01 -2.43
C VAL A 379 9.25 17.75 -2.95
N GLU A 380 9.63 16.50 -3.11
CA GLU A 380 10.96 16.13 -3.58
C GLU A 380 11.21 16.52 -5.04
N GLU A 381 10.21 16.42 -5.92
CA GLU A 381 10.29 16.91 -7.31
C GLU A 381 10.48 18.43 -7.34
N LEU A 382 9.66 19.16 -6.55
CA LEU A 382 9.68 20.61 -6.56
C LEU A 382 10.97 21.19 -5.97
N GLU A 383 11.53 20.57 -4.92
CA GLU A 383 12.83 20.99 -4.35
C GLU A 383 13.98 20.77 -5.36
N ARG A 384 13.95 19.66 -6.11
CA ARG A 384 14.94 19.36 -7.17
C ARG A 384 15.00 20.41 -8.28
N LEU A 385 13.89 21.08 -8.58
CA LEU A 385 13.84 22.13 -9.61
C LEU A 385 14.56 23.42 -9.19
N ILE A 386 14.91 23.57 -7.91
CA ILE A 386 15.43 24.83 -7.35
C ILE A 386 16.91 24.74 -6.97
N GLU A 387 17.43 23.58 -6.58
CA GLU A 387 18.82 23.43 -6.11
C GLU A 387 19.84 23.24 -7.24
N PRO A 388 20.84 24.14 -7.41
CA PRO A 388 21.99 23.91 -8.27
C PRO A 388 23.05 23.05 -7.54
N GLY A 389 22.72 21.78 -7.28
CA GLY A 389 23.68 20.77 -6.82
C GLY A 389 24.37 20.06 -8.00
N PRO A 390 25.52 19.39 -7.82
CA PRO A 390 26.16 18.64 -8.89
C PRO A 390 25.15 17.64 -9.44
N SER A 391 24.88 17.74 -10.75
CA SER A 391 23.99 16.84 -11.46
C SER A 391 24.40 15.39 -11.18
N ARG A 392 23.75 14.74 -10.22
CA ARG A 392 23.43 13.33 -10.43
C ARG A 392 22.50 13.39 -11.64
N PRO A 393 22.88 12.83 -12.80
CA PRO A 393 21.92 12.71 -13.88
C PRO A 393 20.67 12.07 -13.28
N PRO A 394 19.46 12.56 -13.61
CA PRO A 394 18.27 11.91 -13.15
C PRO A 394 18.39 10.47 -13.62
N VAL A 395 18.60 9.55 -12.68
CA VAL A 395 18.21 8.18 -12.90
C VAL A 395 16.71 8.19 -12.60
N THR A 396 15.94 9.02 -13.32
CA THR A 396 14.60 8.64 -13.71
C THR A 396 14.83 7.41 -14.56
N ARG A 397 14.87 6.25 -13.91
CA ARG A 397 14.52 5.02 -14.62
C ARG A 397 13.11 5.29 -15.09
N GLU A 398 12.97 5.72 -16.35
CA GLU A 398 11.68 5.63 -17.01
C GLU A 398 11.18 4.21 -16.77
N MET A 399 9.95 4.10 -16.29
CA MET A 399 9.32 2.80 -16.11
C MET A 399 9.19 2.18 -17.50
N VAL A 400 10.01 1.16 -17.75
CA VAL A 400 10.06 0.42 -19.01
C VAL A 400 9.53 -0.98 -18.72
N LEU A 401 8.49 -1.37 -19.46
CA LEU A 401 7.97 -2.73 -19.38
C LEU A 401 9.02 -3.71 -19.93
N PRO A 402 9.28 -4.86 -19.26
CA PRO A 402 10.22 -5.85 -19.77
C PRO A 402 9.74 -6.47 -21.09
N ASP A 403 10.66 -6.76 -22.01
CA ASP A 403 10.34 -7.53 -23.23
C ASP A 403 9.90 -8.96 -22.88
N ALA A 404 8.95 -9.50 -23.63
CA ALA A 404 8.44 -10.85 -23.42
C ALA A 404 9.57 -11.89 -23.56
N GLY A 405 9.88 -12.57 -22.44
CA GLY A 405 10.88 -13.63 -22.41
C GLY A 405 10.36 -14.95 -23.00
N ALA A 406 11.26 -15.75 -23.57
CA ALA A 406 10.94 -17.09 -24.08
C ALA A 406 10.38 -18.02 -22.99
N GLU A 407 10.87 -17.89 -21.75
CA GLU A 407 10.38 -18.67 -20.60
C GLU A 407 8.89 -18.46 -20.34
N LEU A 408 8.42 -17.20 -20.38
CA LEU A 408 7.00 -16.89 -20.19
C LEU A 408 6.16 -17.39 -21.38
N ALA A 409 6.66 -17.26 -22.61
CA ALA A 409 5.97 -17.76 -23.80
C ALA A 409 5.79 -19.29 -23.75
N ASP A 410 6.83 -20.01 -23.33
CA ASP A 410 6.81 -21.46 -23.13
C ASP A 410 5.85 -21.86 -22.00
N GLU A 411 5.84 -21.14 -20.88
CA GLU A 411 4.91 -21.38 -19.77
C GLU A 411 3.44 -21.17 -20.20
N LEU A 412 3.18 -20.12 -20.98
CA LEU A 412 1.86 -19.78 -21.50
C LEU A 412 1.45 -20.63 -22.71
N LEU A 413 2.37 -21.39 -23.29
CA LEU A 413 2.18 -22.19 -24.50
C LEU A 413 1.74 -21.35 -25.71
N VAL A 414 2.28 -20.14 -25.83
CA VAL A 414 2.01 -19.19 -26.92
C VAL A 414 3.30 -18.82 -27.64
N ASP A 415 3.20 -18.13 -28.78
CA ASP A 415 4.38 -17.62 -29.47
C ASP A 415 4.94 -16.38 -28.79
N GLN A 416 6.27 -16.30 -28.70
CA GLN A 416 6.96 -15.15 -28.11
C GLN A 416 6.63 -13.86 -28.86
N ASP A 417 6.54 -13.90 -30.19
CA ASP A 417 6.21 -12.73 -31.01
C ASP A 417 4.81 -12.17 -30.68
N TRP A 418 3.83 -13.06 -30.48
CA TRP A 418 2.48 -12.67 -30.08
C TRP A 418 2.46 -12.06 -28.67
N LEU A 419 3.24 -12.64 -27.74
CA LEU A 419 3.35 -12.10 -26.39
C LEU A 419 4.09 -10.77 -26.35
N GLN A 420 5.12 -10.60 -27.19
CA GLN A 420 5.80 -9.32 -27.37
C GLN A 420 4.85 -8.27 -27.93
N GLU A 421 4.02 -8.61 -28.91
CA GLU A 421 2.97 -7.71 -29.42
C GLU A 421 2.04 -7.24 -28.28
N CYS A 422 1.66 -8.12 -27.35
CA CYS A 422 0.89 -7.75 -26.18
C CYS A 422 1.62 -6.74 -25.28
N VAL A 423 2.94 -6.90 -25.10
CA VAL A 423 3.77 -5.94 -24.35
C VAL A 423 3.87 -4.60 -25.09
N GLU A 424 4.04 -4.60 -26.41
CA GLU A 424 4.08 -3.37 -27.21
C GLU A 424 2.75 -2.61 -27.15
N LEU A 425 1.62 -3.33 -27.20
CA LEU A 425 0.30 -2.73 -27.01
C LEU A 425 0.19 -2.05 -25.65
N LEU A 426 0.76 -2.65 -24.60
CA LEU A 426 0.77 -2.09 -23.25
C LEU A 426 1.73 -0.90 -23.09
N ARG A 427 2.82 -0.86 -23.87
CA ARG A 427 3.75 0.28 -23.93
C ARG A 427 3.10 1.50 -24.61
N ASP A 428 2.34 1.28 -25.69
CA ASP A 428 1.57 2.36 -26.34
C ASP A 428 0.39 2.81 -25.46
N ARG A 429 -0.37 1.83 -24.94
CA ARG A 429 -1.54 2.06 -24.09
C ARG A 429 -1.52 1.13 -22.89
N PRO A 430 -1.39 1.64 -21.66
CA PRO A 430 -1.27 0.81 -20.45
C PRO A 430 -2.59 0.14 -20.02
N GLN A 431 -3.45 -0.24 -20.97
CA GLN A 431 -4.66 -0.99 -20.73
C GLN A 431 -5.05 -1.88 -21.91
N MET A 432 -5.32 -3.15 -21.63
CA MET A 432 -5.63 -4.18 -22.62
C MET A 432 -6.70 -5.14 -22.10
N ILE A 433 -7.54 -5.66 -22.99
CA ILE A 433 -8.58 -6.66 -22.69
C ILE A 433 -8.32 -7.91 -23.52
N PHE A 434 -8.14 -9.04 -22.84
CA PHE A 434 -8.24 -10.35 -23.46
C PHE A 434 -9.71 -10.75 -23.57
N TYR A 435 -10.19 -11.05 -24.77
CA TYR A 435 -11.57 -11.44 -24.99
C TYR A 435 -11.71 -12.71 -25.83
N GLY A 436 -12.84 -13.39 -25.70
CA GLY A 436 -13.16 -14.57 -26.50
C GLY A 436 -14.02 -15.59 -25.75
N PRO A 437 -14.26 -16.76 -26.36
CA PRO A 437 -15.10 -17.81 -25.79
C PRO A 437 -14.58 -18.35 -24.45
N PRO A 438 -15.42 -19.01 -23.63
CA PRO A 438 -14.99 -19.55 -22.34
C PRO A 438 -13.94 -20.65 -22.49
N GLY A 439 -13.01 -20.72 -21.54
CA GLY A 439 -11.96 -21.74 -21.49
C GLY A 439 -10.78 -21.52 -22.43
N THR A 440 -10.60 -20.31 -22.95
CA THR A 440 -9.48 -19.92 -23.84
C THR A 440 -8.22 -19.46 -23.10
N GLY A 441 -8.24 -19.45 -21.77
CA GLY A 441 -7.07 -19.09 -20.95
C GLY A 441 -6.87 -17.60 -20.70
N LYS A 442 -7.85 -16.73 -21.02
CA LYS A 442 -7.79 -15.27 -20.80
C LYS A 442 -7.28 -14.87 -19.40
N THR A 443 -7.92 -15.37 -18.34
CA THR A 443 -7.55 -15.07 -16.96
C THR A 443 -6.19 -15.65 -16.58
N TYR A 444 -5.84 -16.83 -17.14
CA TYR A 444 -4.53 -17.44 -16.93
C TYR A 444 -3.41 -16.57 -17.54
N ILE A 445 -3.54 -16.19 -18.81
CA ILE A 445 -2.57 -15.32 -19.51
C ILE A 445 -2.48 -13.95 -18.82
N ALA A 446 -3.61 -13.34 -18.47
CA ALA A 446 -3.62 -12.04 -17.78
C ALA A 446 -2.85 -12.08 -16.44
N GLN A 447 -2.99 -13.14 -15.65
CA GLN A 447 -2.30 -13.28 -14.37
C GLN A 447 -0.80 -13.46 -14.52
N HIS A 448 -0.35 -14.34 -15.42
CA HIS A 448 1.09 -14.59 -15.61
C HIS A 448 1.77 -13.39 -16.28
N LEU A 449 1.11 -12.76 -17.26
CA LEU A 449 1.59 -11.52 -17.86
C LEU A 449 1.69 -10.39 -16.82
N ALA A 450 0.68 -10.23 -15.95
CA ALA A 450 0.73 -9.23 -14.88
C ALA A 450 1.89 -9.46 -13.91
N GLN A 451 2.10 -10.71 -13.48
CA GLN A 451 3.21 -11.07 -12.58
C GLN A 451 4.56 -10.81 -13.24
N PHE A 452 4.70 -11.15 -14.52
CA PHE A 452 5.89 -10.86 -15.29
C PHE A 452 6.18 -9.35 -15.40
N LEU A 453 5.16 -8.55 -15.79
CA LEU A 453 5.29 -7.10 -15.93
C LEU A 453 5.64 -6.43 -14.59
N ALA A 454 5.10 -6.93 -13.48
CA ALA A 454 5.39 -6.46 -12.13
C ALA A 454 6.75 -6.95 -11.57
N GLY A 455 7.60 -7.57 -12.39
CA GLY A 455 8.91 -8.07 -11.96
C GLY A 455 8.82 -9.22 -10.95
N GLY A 456 7.73 -9.98 -10.95
CA GLY A 456 7.48 -11.09 -10.04
C GLY A 456 7.03 -10.68 -8.63
N LYS A 457 6.69 -9.41 -8.40
CA LYS A 457 6.22 -8.89 -7.11
C LYS A 457 4.70 -9.02 -6.97
N PRO A 458 4.17 -9.97 -6.18
CA PRO A 458 2.73 -10.18 -6.08
C PRO A 458 1.98 -8.99 -5.48
N GLU A 459 2.62 -8.19 -4.64
CA GLU A 459 2.07 -6.97 -4.03
C GLU A 459 1.74 -5.87 -5.04
N ASN A 460 2.43 -5.86 -6.19
CA ASN A 460 2.20 -4.89 -7.27
C ASN A 460 1.09 -5.36 -8.22
N VAL A 461 0.49 -6.53 -8.00
CA VAL A 461 -0.58 -7.09 -8.83
C VAL A 461 -1.87 -7.20 -8.01
N LYS A 462 -2.95 -6.59 -8.51
CA LYS A 462 -4.27 -6.71 -7.90
C LYS A 462 -5.27 -7.35 -8.85
N LEU A 463 -5.85 -8.48 -8.46
CA LEU A 463 -6.99 -9.09 -9.16
C LEU A 463 -8.31 -8.66 -8.51
N VAL A 464 -9.25 -8.20 -9.34
CA VAL A 464 -10.66 -7.99 -8.99
C VAL A 464 -11.53 -8.68 -10.03
N GLN A 465 -12.74 -9.09 -9.64
CA GLN A 465 -13.71 -9.67 -10.56
C GLN A 465 -14.99 -8.84 -10.55
N PHE A 466 -15.47 -8.42 -11.72
CA PHE A 466 -16.69 -7.64 -11.82
C PHE A 466 -17.93 -8.54 -11.82
N HIS A 467 -18.98 -8.01 -11.19
CA HIS A 467 -20.30 -8.62 -11.14
C HIS A 467 -21.36 -7.52 -11.21
N PRO A 468 -22.64 -7.83 -11.53
CA PRO A 468 -23.67 -6.81 -11.76
C PRO A 468 -23.89 -5.84 -10.59
N ALA A 469 -23.63 -6.27 -9.36
CA ALA A 469 -23.73 -5.45 -8.16
C ALA A 469 -22.45 -4.64 -7.81
N TYR A 470 -21.38 -4.76 -8.59
CA TYR A 470 -20.10 -4.10 -8.30
C TYR A 470 -20.23 -2.61 -8.62
N SER A 471 -19.79 -1.74 -7.69
CA SER A 471 -20.04 -0.30 -7.73
C SER A 471 -18.74 0.52 -7.73
N TYR A 472 -18.85 1.83 -7.97
CA TYR A 472 -17.72 2.76 -7.83
C TYR A 472 -17.16 2.69 -6.40
N GLU A 473 -18.06 2.64 -5.42
CA GLU A 473 -17.73 2.64 -4.00
C GLU A 473 -16.99 1.38 -3.56
N ASP A 474 -17.11 0.28 -4.29
CA ASP A 474 -16.36 -0.96 -4.05
C ASP A 474 -15.02 -0.96 -4.78
N PHE A 475 -14.90 -0.21 -5.89
CA PHE A 475 -13.76 -0.22 -6.79
C PHE A 475 -12.70 0.82 -6.43
N PHE A 476 -13.13 2.03 -6.09
CA PHE A 476 -12.26 3.19 -5.96
C PHE A 476 -12.29 3.83 -4.57
N GLU A 477 -13.40 4.46 -4.18
CA GLU A 477 -13.56 5.00 -2.82
C GLU A 477 -15.05 5.07 -2.45
N GLY A 478 -15.38 4.85 -1.18
CA GLY A 478 -16.76 5.03 -0.74
C GLY A 478 -16.92 5.04 0.77
N PHE A 479 -17.98 5.67 1.25
CA PHE A 479 -18.31 5.68 2.67
C PHE A 479 -18.66 4.26 3.15
N ARG A 480 -18.02 3.84 4.24
CA ARG A 480 -18.33 2.59 4.93
C ARG A 480 -18.53 2.84 6.42
N PRO A 481 -19.47 2.12 7.05
CA PRO A 481 -19.66 2.19 8.49
C PRO A 481 -18.44 1.61 9.21
N VAL A 482 -17.86 2.39 10.10
CA VAL A 482 -16.77 2.00 10.99
C VAL A 482 -17.27 2.21 12.42
N GLN A 483 -17.06 1.23 13.31
CA GLN A 483 -17.42 1.39 14.71
C GLN A 483 -16.63 2.54 15.31
N THR A 484 -17.31 3.39 16.08
CA THR A 484 -16.66 4.42 16.87
C THR A 484 -15.83 3.76 17.98
N ALA A 485 -14.75 4.42 18.41
CA ALA A 485 -13.78 3.84 19.36
C ALA A 485 -14.39 3.46 20.72
N ASP A 486 -15.54 4.04 21.06
CA ASP A 486 -16.35 3.76 22.25
C ASP A 486 -17.30 2.55 22.08
N GLY A 487 -17.40 1.97 20.88
CA GLY A 487 -18.27 0.82 20.57
C GLY A 487 -19.77 1.11 20.64
N GLN A 488 -20.17 2.35 20.91
CA GLN A 488 -21.57 2.76 21.11
C GLN A 488 -22.22 3.37 19.86
N GLY A 489 -21.46 3.53 18.76
CA GLY A 489 -21.93 4.16 17.53
C GLY A 489 -21.27 3.64 16.27
N VAL A 490 -21.76 4.14 15.13
CA VAL A 490 -21.22 3.90 13.80
C VAL A 490 -20.94 5.25 13.16
N THR A 491 -19.72 5.45 12.72
CA THR A 491 -19.33 6.60 11.90
C THR A 491 -19.10 6.16 10.46
N PHE A 492 -19.39 7.02 9.49
CA PHE A 492 -19.10 6.73 8.08
C PHE A 492 -17.77 7.37 7.71
N LYS A 493 -16.82 6.56 7.26
CA LYS A 493 -15.53 7.04 6.75
C LYS A 493 -15.36 6.65 5.30
N PRO A 494 -14.78 7.51 4.44
CA PRO A 494 -14.40 7.10 3.10
C PRO A 494 -13.27 6.06 3.24
N LEU A 495 -13.49 4.86 2.70
CA LEU A 495 -12.47 3.82 2.66
C LEU A 495 -12.01 3.60 1.22
N PRO A 496 -10.69 3.43 1.00
CA PRO A 496 -10.16 3.20 -0.34
C PRO A 496 -10.48 1.78 -0.82
N GLY A 497 -10.95 1.69 -2.05
CA GLY A 497 -11.15 0.48 -2.83
C GLY A 497 -9.83 -0.05 -3.43
N PRO A 498 -9.88 -1.18 -4.14
CA PRO A 498 -8.71 -1.85 -4.69
C PRO A 498 -7.93 -0.99 -5.70
N LEU A 499 -8.59 -0.20 -6.54
CA LEU A 499 -7.87 0.66 -7.50
C LEU A 499 -7.12 1.78 -6.78
N LEU A 500 -7.75 2.48 -5.84
CA LEU A 500 -7.12 3.58 -5.13
C LEU A 500 -5.89 3.11 -4.32
N ARG A 501 -6.00 1.97 -3.63
CA ARG A 501 -4.84 1.38 -2.92
C ARG A 501 -3.68 1.04 -3.85
N LEU A 502 -3.98 0.53 -5.05
CA LEU A 502 -2.95 0.20 -6.03
C LEU A 502 -2.32 1.47 -6.63
N VAL A 503 -3.11 2.52 -6.82
CA VAL A 503 -2.63 3.85 -7.23
C VAL A 503 -1.70 4.45 -6.18
N ASP A 504 -2.06 4.36 -4.90
CA ASP A 504 -1.21 4.86 -3.80
C ASP A 504 0.14 4.12 -3.76
N ALA A 505 0.14 2.80 -3.98
CA ALA A 505 1.36 2.00 -4.09
C ALA A 505 2.18 2.38 -5.33
N ALA A 506 1.53 2.55 -6.48
CA ALA A 506 2.17 2.96 -7.74
C ALA A 506 2.85 4.33 -7.63
N ARG A 507 2.27 5.27 -6.87
CA ARG A 507 2.90 6.57 -6.60
C ARG A 507 4.12 6.48 -5.69
N GLN A 508 4.12 5.56 -4.73
CA GLN A 508 5.28 5.34 -3.84
C GLN A 508 6.46 4.67 -4.56
N HIS A 509 6.20 3.99 -5.68
CA HIS A 509 7.18 3.25 -6.47
C HIS A 509 7.01 3.55 -7.98
N PRO A 510 7.28 4.80 -8.43
CA PRO A 510 7.01 5.27 -9.78
C PRO A 510 7.79 4.51 -10.88
N GLU A 511 8.91 3.90 -10.53
CA GLU A 511 9.75 3.08 -11.41
C GLU A 511 9.22 1.66 -11.61
N GLU A 512 8.27 1.22 -10.78
CA GLU A 512 7.77 -0.16 -10.77
C GLU A 512 6.38 -0.26 -11.41
N PRO A 513 6.18 -1.18 -12.37
CA PRO A 513 4.85 -1.44 -12.93
C PRO A 513 3.91 -2.03 -11.88
N HIS A 514 2.71 -1.46 -11.79
CA HIS A 514 1.61 -1.95 -10.96
C HIS A 514 0.48 -2.40 -11.87
N VAL A 515 -0.05 -3.61 -11.68
CA VAL A 515 -1.00 -4.22 -12.62
C VAL A 515 -2.33 -4.51 -11.92
N LEU A 516 -3.41 -3.89 -12.41
CA LEU A 516 -4.78 -4.22 -12.04
C LEU A 516 -5.37 -5.20 -13.06
N ILE A 517 -5.71 -6.40 -12.62
CA ILE A 517 -6.47 -7.37 -13.42
C ILE A 517 -7.95 -7.24 -13.06
N ILE A 518 -8.78 -6.98 -14.07
CA ILE A 518 -10.24 -6.94 -13.96
C ILE A 518 -10.81 -8.13 -14.71
N ASP A 519 -11.13 -9.18 -13.96
CA ASP A 519 -11.75 -10.38 -14.49
C ASP A 519 -13.25 -10.16 -14.75
N GLU A 520 -13.77 -10.73 -15.83
CA GLU A 520 -15.17 -10.57 -16.25
C GLU A 520 -15.59 -9.09 -16.38
N ILE A 521 -14.75 -8.27 -17.02
CA ILE A 521 -14.90 -6.82 -17.08
C ILE A 521 -16.26 -6.36 -17.64
N ASN A 522 -16.87 -7.15 -18.52
CA ASN A 522 -18.20 -6.84 -19.07
C ASN A 522 -19.33 -7.04 -18.04
N ARG A 523 -19.19 -7.89 -17.02
CA ARG A 523 -20.25 -8.19 -16.02
C ARG A 523 -20.66 -6.98 -15.17
N GLY A 524 -19.86 -5.92 -15.16
CA GLY A 524 -20.15 -4.66 -14.47
C GLY A 524 -20.56 -3.54 -15.42
N ASN A 525 -21.29 -2.55 -14.91
CA ASN A 525 -21.50 -1.30 -15.64
C ASN A 525 -20.22 -0.45 -15.58
N LEU A 526 -19.35 -0.59 -16.58
CA LEU A 526 -18.04 0.06 -16.60
C LEU A 526 -18.09 1.58 -16.42
N ALA A 527 -19.02 2.25 -17.10
CA ALA A 527 -19.17 3.70 -16.98
C ALA A 527 -19.51 4.11 -15.54
N LYS A 528 -20.39 3.35 -14.87
CA LYS A 528 -20.76 3.59 -13.47
C LYS A 528 -19.63 3.26 -12.50
N ILE A 529 -18.91 2.16 -12.73
CA ILE A 529 -17.84 1.69 -11.84
C ILE A 529 -16.62 2.62 -11.88
N PHE A 530 -16.22 3.07 -13.07
CA PHE A 530 -15.06 3.97 -13.22
C PHE A 530 -15.40 5.43 -12.91
N GLY A 531 -16.65 5.87 -13.03
CA GLY A 531 -17.05 7.25 -12.73
C GLY A 531 -16.21 8.28 -13.51
N GLU A 532 -15.63 9.24 -12.80
CA GLU A 532 -14.73 10.28 -13.30
C GLU A 532 -13.39 9.73 -13.82
N LEU A 533 -12.93 8.57 -13.32
CA LEU A 533 -11.67 7.93 -13.73
C LEU A 533 -11.72 7.45 -15.17
N TYR A 534 -12.94 7.31 -15.72
CA TYR A 534 -13.19 7.00 -17.11
C TYR A 534 -12.47 7.96 -18.08
N PHE A 535 -12.36 9.23 -17.68
CA PHE A 535 -11.61 10.24 -18.43
C PHE A 535 -10.10 10.00 -18.35
N LEU A 536 -9.60 9.65 -17.17
CA LEU A 536 -8.18 9.45 -16.88
C LEU A 536 -7.56 8.23 -17.56
N LEU A 537 -8.36 7.24 -17.97
CA LEU A 537 -7.86 6.13 -18.77
C LEU A 537 -7.21 6.61 -20.10
N GLU A 538 -7.66 7.74 -20.64
CA GLU A 538 -7.11 8.33 -21.87
C GLU A 538 -6.17 9.51 -21.58
N TYR A 539 -6.47 10.31 -20.56
CA TYR A 539 -5.74 11.54 -20.24
C TYR A 539 -5.14 11.46 -18.84
N ARG A 540 -4.10 10.62 -18.67
CA ARG A 540 -3.47 10.34 -17.36
C ARG A 540 -2.75 11.55 -16.75
N ASP A 541 -2.28 12.43 -17.63
CA ASP A 541 -1.67 13.75 -17.41
C ASP A 541 -2.69 14.88 -17.20
N LYS A 542 -3.96 14.54 -16.97
CA LYS A 542 -5.00 15.48 -16.54
C LYS A 542 -5.49 15.10 -15.17
N ALA A 543 -5.99 16.09 -14.44
CA ALA A 543 -6.54 15.88 -13.11
C ALA A 543 -8.07 16.03 -13.12
N VAL A 544 -8.76 15.22 -12.30
CA VAL A 544 -10.21 15.28 -12.11
C VAL A 544 -10.54 15.44 -10.63
N ASP A 545 -11.69 16.05 -10.34
CA ASP A 545 -12.21 16.12 -8.97
C ASP A 545 -12.97 14.82 -8.65
N LEU A 546 -12.64 14.24 -7.49
CA LEU A 546 -13.24 12.99 -7.03
C LEU A 546 -14.60 13.20 -6.37
N LEU A 547 -15.47 12.19 -6.42
CA LEU A 547 -16.84 12.27 -5.88
C LEU A 547 -16.91 12.35 -4.35
N TYR A 548 -16.03 11.67 -3.60
CA TYR A 548 -16.11 11.61 -2.13
C TYR A 548 -15.00 12.39 -1.45
N SER A 549 -13.75 12.25 -1.91
CA SER A 549 -12.60 12.93 -1.30
C SER A 549 -12.59 14.45 -1.51
N SER A 550 -13.41 14.98 -2.42
CA SER A 550 -13.73 16.42 -2.48
C SER A 550 -14.56 16.91 -1.29
N ALA A 551 -15.28 16.03 -0.56
CA ALA A 551 -16.11 16.37 0.59
C ALA A 551 -15.30 16.67 1.87
N GLU A 552 -14.04 16.23 1.96
CA GLU A 552 -13.10 16.67 3.02
C GLU A 552 -12.49 18.05 2.72
N GLY A 553 -12.87 18.67 1.59
CA GLY A 553 -12.50 20.03 1.22
C GLY A 553 -11.09 20.17 0.65
N THR A 554 -10.29 19.11 0.58
CA THR A 554 -8.87 19.19 0.20
C THR A 554 -8.61 19.69 -1.23
N GLY A 555 -9.64 19.77 -2.09
CA GLY A 555 -9.51 20.18 -3.49
C GLY A 555 -8.54 19.26 -4.26
N GLN A 556 -8.34 18.02 -3.79
CA GLN A 556 -7.32 17.14 -4.35
C GLN A 556 -7.72 16.68 -5.75
N ALA A 557 -7.19 17.39 -6.73
CA ALA A 557 -7.22 16.98 -8.11
C ALA A 557 -6.49 15.63 -8.26
N PHE A 558 -7.20 14.60 -8.71
CA PHE A 558 -6.69 13.23 -8.83
C PHE A 558 -6.20 12.94 -10.25
N THR A 559 -5.03 12.33 -10.36
CA THR A 559 -4.41 11.86 -11.62
C THR A 559 -4.16 10.35 -11.54
N LEU A 560 -4.15 9.66 -12.68
CA LEU A 560 -3.87 8.23 -12.73
C LEU A 560 -2.38 8.01 -13.05
N PRO A 561 -1.60 7.31 -12.20
CA PRO A 561 -0.16 7.13 -12.42
C PRO A 561 0.16 6.44 -13.75
N LYS A 562 1.26 6.84 -14.41
CA LYS A 562 1.67 6.26 -15.71
C LYS A 562 2.12 4.80 -15.59
N ASN A 563 2.64 4.40 -14.44
CA ASN A 563 3.08 3.03 -14.12
C ASN A 563 1.96 2.06 -13.71
N LEU A 564 0.68 2.48 -13.79
CA LEU A 564 -0.47 1.61 -13.59
C LEU A 564 -0.93 0.95 -14.90
N ILE A 565 -0.91 -0.37 -14.96
CA ILE A 565 -1.38 -1.17 -16.09
C ILE A 565 -2.72 -1.81 -15.76
N ILE A 566 -3.66 -1.83 -16.70
CA ILE A 566 -4.97 -2.47 -16.51
C ILE A 566 -5.15 -3.61 -17.51
N LEU A 567 -5.30 -4.84 -17.01
CA LEU A 567 -5.61 -6.02 -17.82
C LEU A 567 -7.05 -6.46 -17.57
N GLY A 568 -7.89 -6.45 -18.59
CA GLY A 568 -9.24 -6.97 -18.54
C GLY A 568 -9.36 -8.37 -19.11
N THR A 569 -10.31 -9.16 -18.61
CA THR A 569 -10.76 -10.38 -19.29
C THR A 569 -12.25 -10.28 -19.59
N MET A 570 -12.66 -10.75 -20.77
CA MET A 570 -14.05 -10.69 -21.21
C MET A 570 -14.49 -11.99 -21.86
N ASN A 571 -15.57 -12.61 -21.37
CA ASN A 571 -16.24 -13.71 -22.06
C ASN A 571 -17.22 -13.14 -23.10
N THR A 572 -17.13 -13.62 -24.34
CA THR A 572 -18.05 -13.21 -25.42
C THR A 572 -19.34 -14.02 -25.47
N ALA A 573 -19.34 -15.25 -24.92
CA ALA A 573 -20.52 -16.13 -24.88
C ALA A 573 -21.66 -15.58 -24.00
N ASP A 574 -21.36 -14.72 -23.03
CA ASP A 574 -22.37 -14.17 -22.11
C ASP A 574 -23.19 -13.06 -22.79
N ARG A 575 -24.21 -13.46 -23.56
CA ARG A 575 -25.14 -12.57 -24.26
C ARG A 575 -26.07 -11.75 -23.33
N SER A 576 -26.09 -12.05 -22.03
CA SER A 576 -26.95 -11.43 -21.01
C SER A 576 -26.36 -10.17 -20.36
N ILE A 577 -25.16 -9.76 -20.79
CA ILE A 577 -24.36 -8.72 -20.16
C ILE A 577 -24.31 -7.45 -21.03
N ALA A 578 -24.16 -6.28 -20.40
CA ALA A 578 -23.97 -5.02 -21.11
C ALA A 578 -22.76 -5.09 -22.08
N LEU A 579 -22.99 -4.75 -23.34
CA LEU A 579 -21.92 -4.59 -24.32
C LEU A 579 -20.92 -3.53 -23.82
N VAL A 580 -19.62 -3.81 -23.97
CA VAL A 580 -18.58 -2.80 -23.73
C VAL A 580 -18.81 -1.64 -24.68
N ASP A 581 -19.06 -0.45 -24.11
CA ASP A 581 -19.38 0.75 -24.87
C ASP A 581 -18.23 1.14 -25.82
N ALA A 582 -18.56 1.79 -26.93
CA ALA A 582 -17.62 2.25 -27.95
C ALA A 582 -16.49 3.11 -27.35
N ALA A 583 -16.81 3.88 -26.31
CA ALA A 583 -15.84 4.71 -25.63
C ALA A 583 -14.82 3.87 -24.80
N MET A 584 -15.20 2.70 -24.25
CA MET A 584 -14.24 1.76 -23.66
C MET A 584 -13.43 1.04 -24.75
N ARG A 585 -14.07 0.69 -25.87
CA ARG A 585 -13.37 0.11 -27.02
C ARG A 585 -12.24 1.00 -27.56
N ARG A 586 -12.39 2.32 -27.45
CA ARG A 586 -11.33 3.28 -27.82
C ARG A 586 -10.14 3.28 -26.86
N ARG A 587 -10.39 3.01 -25.56
CA ARG A 587 -9.41 3.23 -24.48
C ARG A 587 -8.56 2.00 -24.19
N PHE A 588 -9.05 0.80 -24.49
CA PHE A 588 -8.34 -0.46 -24.30
C PHE A 588 -7.89 -1.04 -25.63
N ALA A 589 -6.72 -1.69 -25.65
CA ALA A 589 -6.38 -2.63 -26.72
C ALA A 589 -7.20 -3.92 -26.54
N PHE A 590 -7.75 -4.48 -27.62
CA PHE A 590 -8.55 -5.71 -27.58
C PHE A 590 -7.77 -6.83 -28.25
N VAL A 591 -7.41 -7.85 -27.48
CA VAL A 591 -6.67 -9.02 -27.95
C VAL A 591 -7.58 -10.24 -27.86
N GLU A 592 -7.83 -10.86 -28.99
CA GLU A 592 -8.71 -12.01 -29.06
C GLU A 592 -7.97 -13.31 -28.73
N LEU A 593 -8.60 -14.14 -27.91
CA LEU A 593 -8.20 -15.52 -27.64
C LEU A 593 -9.30 -16.46 -28.13
N HIS A 594 -9.28 -16.75 -29.44
CA HIS A 594 -10.29 -17.57 -30.09
C HIS A 594 -9.78 -19.00 -30.36
N PRO A 595 -10.53 -20.08 -30.02
CA PRO A 595 -10.05 -21.46 -30.14
C PRO A 595 -9.63 -21.92 -31.54
N GLU A 596 -10.08 -21.24 -32.60
CA GLU A 596 -9.75 -21.57 -34.00
C GLU A 596 -8.62 -20.70 -34.58
N GLU A 597 -8.10 -19.74 -33.80
CA GLU A 597 -7.07 -18.78 -34.24
C GLU A 597 -5.80 -18.88 -33.37
N THR A 598 -4.66 -18.46 -33.92
CA THR A 598 -3.39 -18.38 -33.19
C THR A 598 -3.46 -17.19 -32.21
N PRO A 599 -3.03 -17.35 -30.94
CA PRO A 599 -2.28 -18.49 -30.40
C PRO A 599 -3.14 -19.62 -29.83
N THR A 600 -4.41 -19.38 -29.47
CA THR A 600 -5.22 -20.30 -28.67
C THR A 600 -5.42 -21.68 -29.33
N ARG A 601 -5.51 -21.74 -30.66
CA ARG A 601 -5.64 -22.99 -31.43
C ARG A 601 -4.54 -24.02 -31.10
N GLU A 602 -3.34 -23.54 -30.83
CA GLU A 602 -2.14 -24.39 -30.69
C GLU A 602 -1.87 -24.78 -29.23
N VAL A 603 -2.45 -24.05 -28.26
CA VAL A 603 -2.22 -24.23 -26.82
C VAL A 603 -2.46 -25.67 -26.36
N LEU A 604 -3.58 -26.29 -26.75
CA LEU A 604 -3.87 -27.68 -26.34
C LEU A 604 -2.87 -28.66 -26.97
N GLY A 605 -2.50 -28.46 -28.24
CA GLY A 605 -1.51 -29.29 -28.92
C GLY A 605 -0.14 -29.22 -28.24
N ARG A 606 0.34 -28.00 -27.94
CA ARG A 606 1.60 -27.77 -27.22
C ARG A 606 1.57 -28.37 -25.81
N TRP A 607 0.46 -28.21 -25.09
CA TRP A 607 0.26 -28.78 -23.74
C TRP A 607 0.32 -30.31 -23.73
N LEU A 608 -0.32 -30.96 -24.71
CA LEU A 608 -0.31 -32.42 -24.86
C LEU A 608 1.10 -32.92 -25.21
N ALA A 609 1.75 -32.29 -26.18
CA ALA A 609 3.10 -32.67 -26.61
C ALA A 609 4.13 -32.53 -25.48
N GLY A 610 4.11 -31.43 -24.73
CA GLY A 610 5.01 -31.21 -23.59
C GLY A 610 4.79 -32.19 -22.41
N ARG A 611 3.70 -32.97 -22.43
CA ARG A 611 3.38 -34.00 -21.44
C ARG A 611 3.36 -35.41 -22.02
N GLU A 612 3.79 -35.58 -23.26
CA GLU A 612 3.78 -36.87 -23.98
C GLU A 612 2.38 -37.52 -24.02
N LEU A 613 1.33 -36.72 -24.13
CA LEU A 613 -0.08 -37.16 -24.18
C LEU A 613 -0.59 -37.29 -25.63
N PRO A 614 -1.61 -38.14 -25.90
CA PRO A 614 -2.15 -38.31 -27.24
C PRO A 614 -2.73 -37.03 -27.84
N ALA A 615 -2.38 -36.74 -29.10
CA ALA A 615 -2.84 -35.56 -29.83
C ALA A 615 -4.33 -35.59 -30.21
N ASP A 616 -4.98 -36.75 -30.12
CA ASP A 616 -6.39 -36.97 -30.48
C ASP A 616 -7.34 -35.94 -29.85
N ALA A 617 -7.05 -35.53 -28.61
CA ALA A 617 -7.85 -34.53 -27.89
C ALA A 617 -7.88 -33.17 -28.62
N ALA A 618 -6.77 -32.74 -29.21
CA ALA A 618 -6.71 -31.50 -29.99
C ALA A 618 -7.49 -31.61 -31.29
N HIS A 619 -7.39 -32.75 -32.00
CA HIS A 619 -8.17 -32.99 -33.22
C HIS A 619 -9.67 -33.04 -32.94
N LEU A 620 -10.07 -33.69 -31.83
CA LEU A 620 -11.47 -33.77 -31.40
C LEU A 620 -12.05 -32.40 -31.02
N LEU A 621 -11.28 -31.55 -30.34
CA LEU A 621 -11.70 -30.19 -30.02
C LEU A 621 -11.86 -29.34 -31.29
N ALA A 622 -10.92 -29.44 -32.23
CA ALA A 622 -10.99 -28.73 -33.50
C ALA A 622 -12.23 -29.14 -34.32
N GLU A 623 -12.52 -30.44 -34.43
CA GLU A 623 -13.72 -30.94 -35.11
C GLU A 623 -15.01 -30.55 -34.37
N LEU A 624 -15.00 -30.56 -33.02
CA LEU A 624 -16.14 -30.06 -32.24
C LEU A 624 -16.41 -28.59 -32.58
N ASN A 625 -15.38 -27.75 -32.52
CA ASN A 625 -15.49 -26.32 -32.79
C ASN A 625 -15.93 -26.05 -34.23
N ALA A 626 -15.43 -26.80 -35.22
CA ALA A 626 -15.86 -26.69 -36.61
C ALA A 626 -17.36 -26.96 -36.82
N ARG A 627 -18.02 -27.72 -35.92
CA ARG A 627 -19.46 -28.01 -35.97
C ARG A 627 -20.33 -26.98 -35.27
N ILE A 628 -19.74 -26.16 -34.39
CA ILE A 628 -20.43 -25.08 -33.70
C ILE A 628 -20.43 -23.86 -34.62
N GLU A 629 -21.61 -23.38 -35.01
CA GLU A 629 -21.74 -22.27 -35.95
C GLU A 629 -21.52 -20.90 -35.27
N ASP A 630 -21.88 -20.79 -33.99
CA ASP A 630 -21.65 -19.58 -33.21
C ASP A 630 -20.16 -19.43 -32.85
N ARG A 631 -19.55 -18.36 -33.33
CA ARG A 631 -18.14 -18.01 -33.08
C ARG A 631 -17.89 -17.70 -31.60
N ASP A 632 -18.84 -17.07 -30.91
CA ASP A 632 -18.67 -16.69 -29.51
C ASP A 632 -18.91 -17.86 -28.53
N PHE A 633 -19.52 -18.95 -29.02
CA PHE A 633 -19.80 -20.16 -28.24
C PHE A 633 -18.79 -21.30 -28.45
N LYS A 634 -17.69 -21.06 -29.17
CA LYS A 634 -16.67 -22.09 -29.36
C LYS A 634 -16.08 -22.55 -28.02
N ILE A 635 -15.71 -23.81 -27.92
CA ILE A 635 -15.18 -24.41 -26.70
C ILE A 635 -13.66 -24.22 -26.65
N GLY A 636 -13.18 -23.62 -25.56
CA GLY A 636 -11.75 -23.41 -25.36
C GLY A 636 -10.97 -24.66 -24.93
N PRO A 637 -9.63 -24.65 -25.10
CA PRO A 637 -8.75 -25.77 -24.79
C PRO A 637 -8.72 -26.17 -23.31
N SER A 638 -9.01 -25.26 -22.37
CA SER A 638 -8.83 -25.52 -20.93
C SER A 638 -9.67 -26.67 -20.38
N TYR A 639 -10.82 -26.98 -21.00
CA TYR A 639 -11.67 -28.11 -20.60
C TYR A 639 -10.93 -29.46 -20.67
N LEU A 640 -9.97 -29.57 -21.60
CA LEU A 640 -9.18 -30.77 -21.89
C LEU A 640 -7.74 -30.71 -21.35
N MET A 641 -7.30 -29.58 -20.77
CA MET A 641 -5.95 -29.39 -20.21
C MET A 641 -5.85 -29.81 -18.74
N ARG A 642 -6.24 -31.05 -18.42
CA ARG A 642 -6.11 -31.61 -17.06
C ARG A 642 -5.53 -33.01 -17.10
N ALA A 643 -4.42 -33.23 -16.40
CA ALA A 643 -3.71 -34.51 -16.38
C ALA A 643 -4.61 -35.70 -15.99
N GLY A 644 -5.52 -35.51 -15.03
CA GLY A 644 -6.44 -36.55 -14.57
C GLY A 644 -7.41 -37.08 -15.63
N ILE A 645 -7.61 -36.35 -16.75
CA ILE A 645 -8.44 -36.81 -17.88
C ILE A 645 -7.78 -38.00 -18.59
N TYR A 646 -6.46 -38.03 -18.64
CA TYR A 646 -5.67 -38.99 -19.41
C TYR A 646 -5.12 -40.14 -18.56
N GLN A 647 -5.28 -40.07 -17.23
CA GLN A 647 -4.88 -41.13 -16.30
C GLN A 647 -5.92 -42.27 -16.20
N ASP A 648 -7.18 -41.99 -16.56
CA ASP A 648 -8.30 -42.92 -16.52
C ASP A 648 -8.78 -43.18 -17.95
N ALA A 649 -8.94 -44.45 -18.33
CA ALA A 649 -9.46 -44.85 -19.63
C ALA A 649 -10.84 -44.23 -19.94
N LYS A 650 -11.64 -43.90 -18.91
CA LYS A 650 -12.93 -43.22 -19.03
C LYS A 650 -12.88 -41.72 -18.71
N GLY A 651 -11.72 -41.16 -18.41
CA GLY A 651 -11.56 -39.76 -18.01
C GLY A 651 -12.00 -38.80 -19.12
N PHE A 652 -11.59 -39.07 -20.36
CA PHE A 652 -11.96 -38.28 -21.52
C PHE A 652 -13.48 -38.30 -21.80
N GLU A 653 -14.09 -39.49 -21.82
CA GLU A 653 -15.54 -39.66 -21.99
C GLU A 653 -16.33 -38.96 -20.87
N ARG A 654 -15.83 -39.04 -19.63
CA ARG A 654 -16.45 -38.39 -18.47
C ARG A 654 -16.50 -36.88 -18.65
N VAL A 655 -15.39 -36.23 -18.99
CA VAL A 655 -15.35 -34.77 -19.22
C VAL A 655 -16.26 -34.37 -20.37
N TRP A 656 -16.25 -35.14 -21.47
CA TRP A 656 -17.13 -34.87 -22.61
C TRP A 656 -18.60 -34.88 -22.18
N ARG A 657 -19.01 -35.91 -21.44
CA ARG A 657 -20.39 -36.10 -20.99
C ARG A 657 -20.83 -35.11 -19.91
N THR A 658 -19.94 -34.72 -18.98
CA THR A 658 -20.34 -33.92 -17.81
C THR A 658 -19.99 -32.45 -17.90
N GLN A 659 -19.24 -32.01 -18.91
CA GLN A 659 -18.85 -30.60 -19.07
C GLN A 659 -19.13 -30.08 -20.48
N ILE A 660 -18.70 -30.79 -21.53
CA ILE A 660 -18.85 -30.30 -22.90
C ILE A 660 -20.30 -30.45 -23.40
N LEU A 661 -20.90 -31.64 -23.30
CA LEU A 661 -22.27 -31.86 -23.75
C LEU A 661 -23.30 -30.98 -23.03
N PRO A 662 -23.27 -30.80 -21.69
CA PRO A 662 -24.22 -29.93 -21.00
C PRO A 662 -24.17 -28.47 -21.47
N LEU A 663 -22.98 -27.92 -21.78
CA LEU A 663 -22.85 -26.58 -22.35
C LEU A 663 -23.54 -26.47 -23.71
N LEU A 664 -23.37 -27.48 -24.56
CA LEU A 664 -24.02 -27.54 -25.86
C LEU A 664 -25.53 -27.76 -25.75
N GLU A 665 -26.00 -28.51 -24.75
CA GLU A 665 -27.43 -28.65 -24.44
C GLU A 665 -28.07 -27.32 -24.04
N GLU A 666 -27.37 -26.51 -23.26
CA GLU A 666 -27.81 -25.15 -22.90
C GLU A 666 -27.84 -24.22 -24.12
N HIS A 667 -26.81 -24.26 -24.97
CA HIS A 667 -26.75 -23.43 -26.17
C HIS A 667 -27.85 -23.77 -27.19
N HIS A 668 -28.15 -25.05 -27.38
CA HIS A 668 -29.21 -25.51 -28.31
C HIS A 668 -30.58 -25.63 -27.63
N TYR A 669 -30.77 -25.01 -26.45
CA TYR A 669 -32.03 -25.09 -25.72
C TYR A 669 -33.17 -24.46 -26.52
N GLY A 670 -34.11 -25.30 -26.96
CA GLY A 670 -35.27 -24.87 -27.76
C GLY A 670 -35.09 -24.95 -29.28
N ASP A 671 -33.88 -25.25 -29.77
CA ASP A 671 -33.57 -25.30 -31.21
C ASP A 671 -33.83 -26.69 -31.84
N GLY A 672 -34.24 -27.68 -31.04
CA GLY A 672 -34.59 -29.03 -31.48
C GLY A 672 -33.39 -29.89 -31.95
N VAL A 673 -32.16 -29.41 -31.75
CA VAL A 673 -30.93 -30.12 -32.10
C VAL A 673 -30.68 -31.26 -31.11
N GLU A 674 -30.54 -32.49 -31.62
CA GLU A 674 -30.09 -33.62 -30.80
C GLU A 674 -28.57 -33.54 -30.54
N VAL A 675 -28.20 -32.88 -29.45
CA VAL A 675 -26.80 -32.58 -29.08
C VAL A 675 -25.92 -33.82 -29.03
N SER A 676 -26.39 -34.92 -28.42
CA SER A 676 -25.64 -36.17 -28.31
C SER A 676 -25.35 -36.82 -29.68
N LYS A 677 -26.24 -36.67 -30.67
CA LYS A 677 -26.02 -37.17 -32.03
C LYS A 677 -25.08 -36.27 -32.83
N ARG A 678 -25.16 -34.95 -32.67
CA ARG A 678 -24.34 -33.98 -33.43
C ARG A 678 -22.93 -33.84 -32.88
N TYR A 679 -22.77 -33.83 -31.56
CA TYR A 679 -21.52 -33.51 -30.86
C TYR A 679 -21.01 -34.64 -29.95
N GLY A 680 -21.64 -35.81 -30.00
CA GLY A 680 -21.21 -36.96 -29.22
C GLY A 680 -19.80 -37.43 -29.60
N LEU A 681 -19.04 -37.86 -28.59
CA LEU A 681 -17.68 -38.33 -28.76
C LEU A 681 -17.55 -39.48 -29.79
N PRO A 682 -18.44 -40.50 -29.82
CA PRO A 682 -18.37 -41.56 -30.84
C PRO A 682 -18.48 -41.02 -32.27
N GLN A 683 -19.36 -40.04 -32.52
CA GLN A 683 -19.57 -39.47 -33.86
C GLN A 683 -18.38 -38.62 -34.32
N LEU A 684 -17.69 -37.98 -33.37
CA LEU A 684 -16.47 -37.21 -33.67
C LEU A 684 -15.28 -38.13 -33.95
N ARG A 685 -15.10 -39.20 -33.16
CA ARG A 685 -14.05 -40.21 -33.39
C ARG A 685 -14.22 -40.92 -34.72
N GLN A 686 -15.44 -41.34 -35.05
CA GLN A 686 -15.75 -41.96 -36.34
C GLN A 686 -15.40 -41.04 -37.51
N ARG A 687 -15.72 -39.75 -37.40
CA ARG A 687 -15.45 -38.75 -38.44
C ARG A 687 -13.95 -38.55 -38.67
N LEU A 688 -13.17 -38.56 -37.60
CA LEU A 688 -11.72 -38.39 -37.64
C LEU A 688 -10.95 -39.70 -37.91
N GLY A 689 -11.64 -40.84 -38.01
CA GLY A 689 -11.01 -42.15 -38.21
C GLY A 689 -10.24 -42.66 -36.99
N LEU A 690 -10.54 -42.16 -35.79
CA LEU A 690 -9.85 -42.51 -34.53
C LEU A 690 -10.37 -43.81 -33.88
N ASP A 691 -11.37 -44.46 -34.47
CA ASP A 691 -11.94 -45.72 -33.99
C ASP A 691 -11.16 -46.97 -34.49
N GLN A 692 -10.09 -46.80 -35.27
CA GLN A 692 -9.25 -47.91 -35.73
C GLN A 692 -8.06 -48.11 -34.77
N GLU A 693 -7.97 -49.30 -34.16
CA GLU A 693 -6.74 -49.75 -33.50
C GLU A 693 -5.55 -49.64 -34.47
N PRO A 694 -4.34 -49.28 -34.00
CA PRO A 694 -3.16 -49.28 -34.86
C PRO A 694 -3.00 -50.66 -35.49
N THR A 695 -2.99 -50.71 -36.82
CA THR A 695 -2.76 -51.95 -37.57
C THR A 695 -1.37 -52.48 -37.22
N PRO A 696 -1.23 -53.78 -36.88
CA PRO A 696 0.00 -54.34 -36.30
C PRO A 696 1.22 -54.27 -37.22
#